data_AF-A0A420D1J9-F1
#
_entry.id   AF-A0A420D1J9-F1
#
_cell.length_a   1.000
_cell.length_b   1.000
_cell.length_c   1.000
_cell.angle_alpha   90.00
_cell.angle_beta   90.00
_cell.angle_gamma   90.00
#
_symmetry.space_group_name_H-M   'P 1'
#
loop_
_entity.id
_entity.type
_entity.pdbx_description
1 polymer ?
#
loop_
_entity_poly.entity_id
_entity_poly.type
_entity_poly.pdbx_seq_one_letter_code
_entity_poly.pdbx_strand_id
1 'polypeptide(L)'
;MVVLTKPAQDVFNPFDIASNPRGADMGEAQTWGMEIEADLAEIRALVASAPTSATKNLREYGAVGDGKWTDTQYLRSGLSITSGSASLTLTFGEFRQSDVGKTIVVPGAGAAGGDLVTTISAVTSRTQLTLGANASTTLSNVAANVTYGSSPVTTTAGQAFVTVVGANFTAADVNKKISIPGAGAAGTALLATIVSVGSSSNIVLNANASTSLAGRVPRVTWGTDDTAAVQAAFNALVDGDVMLCPPGDEMAYLVTGNVQLPLVNAEIFGKARFKKLGPTTTPMFLPADETDGITFRGLRFDGARENFVLGDPVSIFLGHIIHSWTFIDCRFERMNDSGIKGRDCANLTAIGCVFYDARETGIELRNYDRDPRRGSTPGTHEYLGRRPLNEGGHRVIGCRFELIDTETFGNTVDDSMGISWDSSAYSATYGPHAMSGFIVYGCTFIDVRRSFFSENYGQYARDIHFIGNRVLGNLRGYPAAKTKNGIGLVAVKGAIVSANTMRNVGNMPLVIGTADCSSIVIAGGAVGSSMNIKLCDNNLIDDSGNTTRTDYHINVSAGADIELYDNTLSGASEAGLIIAATGVSNITGSNNKGAFEDFSWGPVAVFQFAADNVPASANPFYVRPINWAGDTDFGMPMTGRIVGIGVKLSQSLTAGSFEVAPYIGASKVSTFAVTRTDLGGLAELIRKTQTGGGVLIKAGERISIRAVTDGSLSPTTSDILVTLIIDISGKA
;
A
#
# COMPACT_ATOMS: atom_id res chain seq x y z
N MET A 1 19.76 9.09 -3.27
CA MET A 1 21.02 9.75 -2.83
C MET A 1 20.87 10.83 -1.75
N VAL A 2 20.08 11.91 -1.91
CA VAL A 2 20.04 13.02 -0.90
C VAL A 2 19.58 12.57 0.51
N VAL A 3 18.80 11.49 0.59
CA VAL A 3 18.40 10.86 1.86
C VAL A 3 19.56 10.11 2.54
N LEU A 4 20.50 9.54 1.77
CA LEU A 4 21.62 8.75 2.30
C LEU A 4 22.74 9.62 2.87
N THR A 5 22.82 10.89 2.47
CA THR A 5 23.87 11.83 2.90
C THR A 5 23.54 12.57 4.21
N LYS A 6 22.31 12.49 4.70
CA LYS A 6 21.93 13.10 5.98
C LYS A 6 22.02 12.05 7.08
N PRO A 7 22.60 12.37 8.26
CA PRO A 7 22.46 11.49 9.42
C PRO A 7 20.97 11.40 9.77
N ALA A 8 20.50 10.21 10.17
CA ALA A 8 19.11 9.92 10.50
C ALA A 8 18.55 10.91 11.52
N GLN A 9 19.36 11.36 12.48
CA GLN A 9 18.98 12.44 13.40
C GLN A 9 18.43 13.69 12.68
N ASP A 10 18.95 14.06 11.50
CA ASP A 10 18.48 15.23 10.75
C ASP A 10 17.19 14.94 9.96
N VAL A 11 16.91 13.67 9.67
CA VAL A 11 15.64 13.23 9.07
C VAL A 11 14.54 13.19 10.13
N PHE A 12 14.90 12.86 11.38
CA PHE A 12 14.02 12.87 12.55
C PHE A 12 13.93 14.23 13.26
N ASN A 13 14.62 15.28 12.79
CA ASN A 13 14.63 16.60 13.41
C ASN A 13 13.74 17.65 12.71
N PRO A 14 12.41 17.45 12.57
CA PRO A 14 11.49 18.58 12.51
C PRO A 14 10.86 18.92 13.88
N PHE A 15 11.16 18.19 14.96
CA PHE A 15 10.62 18.46 16.29
C PHE A 15 11.71 18.93 17.25
N ASP A 16 11.52 20.13 17.79
CA ASP A 16 12.28 20.66 18.92
C ASP A 16 12.02 19.80 20.16
N ILE A 17 12.85 18.77 20.33
CA ILE A 17 12.85 17.78 21.44
C ILE A 17 12.89 18.47 22.81
N ALA A 18 13.35 19.72 22.90
CA ALA A 18 13.42 20.44 24.17
C ALA A 18 12.05 20.94 24.68
N SER A 19 11.00 20.93 23.85
CA SER A 19 9.73 21.60 24.18
C SER A 19 8.59 20.69 24.64
N ASN A 20 8.72 19.35 24.60
CA ASN A 20 7.68 18.43 25.04
C ASN A 20 8.16 17.50 26.19
N PRO A 21 7.92 17.84 27.46
CA PRO A 21 8.51 17.15 28.61
C PRO A 21 7.79 15.84 29.01
N ARG A 22 7.03 15.18 28.13
CA ARG A 22 6.20 14.02 28.52
C ARG A 22 6.71 12.69 27.97
N GLY A 23 7.59 12.06 28.74
CA GLY A 23 7.51 10.65 29.18
C GLY A 23 7.22 9.51 28.19
N ALA A 24 7.23 9.72 26.87
CA ALA A 24 7.33 8.61 25.94
C ALA A 24 8.67 7.93 26.17
N ASP A 25 8.67 6.60 26.19
CA ASP A 25 9.83 5.75 26.49
C ASP A 25 10.98 6.05 25.51
N MET A 26 11.83 7.03 25.86
CA MET A 26 12.92 7.51 25.01
C MET A 26 13.92 6.39 24.70
N GLY A 27 13.93 5.31 25.50
CA GLY A 27 14.77 4.13 25.27
C GLY A 27 14.41 3.40 23.98
N GLU A 28 13.13 3.23 23.67
CA GLU A 28 12.70 2.54 22.44
C GLU A 28 13.02 3.38 21.19
N ALA A 29 12.65 4.67 21.19
CA ALA A 29 12.94 5.55 20.05
C ALA A 29 14.44 5.71 19.78
N GLN A 30 15.27 5.77 20.84
CA GLN A 30 16.73 5.76 20.69
C GLN A 30 17.24 4.43 20.13
N THR A 31 16.69 3.30 20.59
CA THR A 31 17.07 1.98 20.08
C THR A 31 16.77 1.87 18.59
N TRP A 32 15.59 2.31 18.14
CA TRP A 32 15.23 2.31 16.72
C TRP A 32 16.08 3.27 15.90
N GLY A 33 16.37 4.47 16.42
CA GLY A 33 17.27 5.41 15.77
C GLY A 33 18.67 4.81 15.55
N MET A 34 19.18 4.05 16.53
CA MET A 34 20.45 3.33 16.42
C MET A 34 20.39 2.18 15.42
N GLU A 35 19.32 1.39 15.38
CA GLU A 35 19.13 0.32 14.39
C GLU A 35 19.05 0.88 12.97
N ILE A 36 18.31 1.97 12.76
CA ILE A 36 18.20 2.64 11.46
C ILE A 36 19.56 3.23 11.05
N GLU A 37 20.31 3.84 11.96
CA GLU A 37 21.66 4.34 11.63
C GLU A 37 22.65 3.22 11.35
N ALA A 38 22.56 2.09 12.06
CA ALA A 38 23.36 0.91 11.79
C ALA A 38 23.05 0.37 10.38
N ASP A 39 21.77 0.27 10.03
CA ASP A 39 21.31 -0.14 8.70
C ASP A 39 21.76 0.86 7.63
N LEU A 40 21.62 2.16 7.86
CA LEU A 40 22.10 3.19 6.94
C LEU A 40 23.63 3.18 6.80
N ALA A 41 24.37 2.87 7.87
CA ALA A 41 25.83 2.74 7.83
C ALA A 41 26.27 1.52 7.02
N GLU A 42 25.60 0.37 7.20
CA GLU A 42 25.80 -0.83 6.39
C GLU A 42 25.50 -0.54 4.92
N ILE A 43 24.40 0.16 4.63
CA ILE A 43 24.03 0.59 3.28
C ILE A 43 25.08 1.53 2.69
N ARG A 44 25.55 2.52 3.46
CA ARG A 44 26.61 3.44 3.00
C ARG A 44 27.89 2.68 2.69
N ALA A 45 28.26 1.70 3.51
CA ALA A 45 29.43 0.85 3.28
C ALA A 45 29.26 0.03 1.99
N LEU A 46 28.10 -0.58 1.79
CA LEU A 46 27.75 -1.33 0.57
C LEU A 46 27.78 -0.44 -0.68
N VAL A 47 27.29 0.80 -0.57
CA VAL A 47 27.32 1.76 -1.67
C VAL A 47 28.76 2.20 -1.98
N ALA A 48 29.60 2.39 -0.96
CA ALA A 48 30.96 2.90 -1.09
C ALA A 48 31.99 1.83 -1.49
N SER A 49 31.74 0.55 -1.24
CA SER A 49 32.67 -0.52 -1.61
C SER A 49 32.79 -0.62 -3.13
N ALA A 50 33.96 -0.29 -3.66
CA ALA A 50 34.31 -0.61 -5.05
C ALA A 50 34.55 -2.12 -5.16
N PRO A 51 34.03 -2.77 -6.20
CA PRO A 51 34.25 -4.20 -6.38
C PRO A 51 35.73 -4.49 -6.64
N THR A 52 36.32 -5.38 -5.83
CA THR A 52 37.72 -5.80 -5.97
C THR A 52 37.91 -7.05 -6.84
N SER A 53 36.80 -7.69 -7.23
CA SER A 53 36.78 -8.96 -7.94
C SER A 53 36.89 -8.81 -9.45
N ALA A 54 37.02 -9.95 -10.16
CA ALA A 54 37.04 -9.97 -11.61
C ALA A 54 35.74 -9.37 -12.16
N THR A 55 35.88 -8.33 -12.99
CA THR A 55 34.74 -7.71 -13.68
C THR A 55 34.49 -8.44 -15.00
N LYS A 56 33.28 -8.97 -15.18
CA LYS A 56 32.79 -9.53 -16.45
C LYS A 56 32.00 -8.47 -17.18
N ASN A 57 32.37 -8.12 -18.41
CA ASN A 57 31.58 -7.14 -19.18
C ASN A 57 30.52 -7.87 -20.00
N LEU A 58 29.25 -7.50 -19.84
CA LEU A 58 28.13 -8.11 -20.55
C LEU A 58 28.34 -8.18 -22.08
N ARG A 59 29.01 -7.18 -22.68
CA ARG A 59 29.27 -7.15 -24.13
C ARG A 59 30.29 -8.20 -24.60
N GLU A 60 31.17 -8.68 -23.73
CA GLU A 60 32.14 -9.75 -24.06
C GLU A 60 31.43 -11.08 -24.36
N TYR A 61 30.17 -11.23 -23.95
CA TYR A 61 29.33 -12.40 -24.18
C TYR A 61 28.42 -12.25 -25.40
N GLY A 62 28.63 -11.22 -26.22
CA GLY A 62 27.90 -11.00 -27.47
C GLY A 62 26.62 -10.18 -27.34
N ALA A 63 26.35 -9.59 -26.17
CA ALA A 63 25.20 -8.72 -25.97
C ALA A 63 25.43 -7.38 -26.70
N VAL A 64 24.48 -6.99 -27.54
CA VAL A 64 24.59 -5.82 -28.43
C VAL A 64 23.97 -4.58 -27.78
N GLY A 65 22.78 -4.71 -27.18
CA GLY A 65 22.10 -3.56 -26.55
C GLY A 65 21.56 -2.54 -27.55
N ASP A 66 21.14 -3.01 -28.73
CA ASP A 66 20.61 -2.21 -29.84
C ASP A 66 19.08 -2.20 -29.92
N GLY A 67 18.41 -2.61 -28.83
CA GLY A 67 16.96 -2.54 -28.71
C GLY A 67 16.46 -1.11 -28.93
N LYS A 68 15.44 -0.97 -29.78
CA LYS A 68 14.77 0.27 -30.17
C LYS A 68 13.28 0.14 -29.92
N TRP A 69 12.60 1.27 -29.80
CA TRP A 69 11.15 1.32 -29.77
C TRP A 69 10.62 2.66 -30.27
N THR A 70 9.36 2.67 -30.70
CA THR A 70 8.64 3.91 -30.99
C THR A 70 8.40 4.67 -29.68
N ASP A 71 8.63 5.98 -29.66
CA ASP A 71 8.58 6.78 -28.42
C ASP A 71 7.17 7.10 -27.95
N THR A 72 6.36 6.09 -27.64
CA THR A 72 5.05 6.34 -27.03
C THR A 72 5.20 6.57 -25.53
N GLN A 73 4.80 7.74 -25.07
CA GLN A 73 4.79 8.14 -23.67
C GLN A 73 3.34 8.23 -23.18
N TYR A 74 3.08 7.72 -21.98
CA TYR A 74 1.81 7.87 -21.27
C TYR A 74 2.03 8.87 -20.13
N LEU A 75 1.31 9.98 -20.17
CA LEU A 75 1.28 10.98 -19.11
C LEU A 75 -0.11 10.99 -18.49
N ARG A 76 -0.19 10.56 -17.25
CA ARG A 76 -1.37 10.81 -16.42
C ARG A 76 -1.18 12.15 -15.73
N SER A 77 -2.06 13.10 -16.01
CA SER A 77 -1.94 14.44 -15.44
C SER A 77 -3.27 15.17 -15.39
N GLY A 78 -3.40 16.13 -14.48
CA GLY A 78 -4.44 17.15 -14.57
C GLY A 78 -4.19 17.99 -15.81
N LEU A 79 -5.09 17.93 -16.78
CA LEU A 79 -4.96 18.58 -18.08
C LEU A 79 -6.01 19.68 -18.26
N SER A 80 -5.61 20.75 -18.91
CA SER A 80 -6.49 21.86 -19.29
C SER A 80 -6.28 22.25 -20.75
N ILE A 81 -7.36 22.31 -21.52
CA ILE A 81 -7.39 22.83 -22.88
C ILE A 81 -8.77 23.43 -23.15
N THR A 82 -8.84 24.61 -23.75
CA THR A 82 -10.11 25.30 -24.04
C THR A 82 -10.60 24.95 -25.44
N SER A 83 -11.92 24.78 -25.61
CA SER A 83 -12.52 24.65 -26.94
C SER A 83 -12.11 25.83 -27.83
N GLY A 84 -11.72 25.53 -29.07
CA GLY A 84 -11.16 26.50 -30.02
C GLY A 84 -9.67 26.82 -29.81
N SER A 85 -9.00 26.25 -28.79
CA SER A 85 -7.57 26.47 -28.53
C SER A 85 -6.74 25.21 -28.82
N ALA A 86 -5.51 25.42 -29.30
CA ALA A 86 -4.48 24.39 -29.41
C ALA A 86 -3.51 24.38 -28.21
N SER A 87 -3.68 25.26 -27.22
CA SER A 87 -2.80 25.31 -26.05
C SER A 87 -3.24 24.28 -25.02
N LEU A 88 -2.44 23.22 -24.87
CA LEU A 88 -2.62 22.19 -23.85
C LEU A 88 -1.69 22.47 -22.68
N THR A 89 -2.24 22.51 -21.46
CA THR A 89 -1.46 22.57 -20.22
C THR A 89 -1.69 21.30 -19.41
N LEU A 90 -0.62 20.74 -18.87
CA LEU A 90 -0.61 19.54 -18.03
C LEU A 90 0.02 19.89 -16.68
N THR A 91 -0.48 19.33 -15.60
CA THR A 91 0.06 19.56 -14.24
C THR A 91 1.47 18.96 -14.11
N PHE A 92 1.71 17.87 -14.82
CA PHE A 92 2.96 17.13 -14.92
C PHE A 92 3.19 16.76 -16.38
N GLY A 93 4.35 17.13 -16.89
CA GLY A 93 4.80 16.76 -18.22
C GLY A 93 6.33 16.79 -18.25
N GLU A 94 6.90 15.96 -19.11
CA GLU A 94 8.34 15.97 -19.40
C GLU A 94 8.61 16.30 -20.87
N PHE A 95 7.78 17.18 -21.46
CA PHE A 95 7.91 17.51 -22.87
C PHE A 95 9.26 18.16 -23.18
N ARG A 96 9.80 17.80 -24.34
CA ARG A 96 11.07 18.28 -24.87
C ARG A 96 10.84 18.79 -26.28
N GLN A 97 11.70 19.68 -26.77
CA GLN A 97 11.57 20.15 -28.16
C GLN A 97 11.64 19.02 -29.19
N SER A 98 12.27 17.89 -28.86
CA SER A 98 12.26 16.66 -29.67
C SER A 98 10.88 16.02 -29.80
N ASP A 99 9.85 16.49 -29.09
CA ASP A 99 8.48 15.98 -29.17
C ASP A 99 7.64 16.69 -30.24
N VAL A 100 8.12 17.80 -30.80
CA VAL A 100 7.44 18.47 -31.92
C VAL A 100 7.32 17.51 -33.11
N GLY A 101 6.14 17.50 -33.72
CA GLY A 101 5.75 16.61 -34.81
C GLY A 101 5.19 15.25 -34.35
N LYS A 102 5.38 14.87 -33.08
CA LYS A 102 4.81 13.62 -32.56
C LYS A 102 3.29 13.69 -32.48
N THR A 103 2.63 12.57 -32.79
CA THR A 103 1.20 12.40 -32.54
C THR A 103 0.92 12.49 -31.06
N ILE A 104 -0.15 13.18 -30.68
CA ILE A 104 -0.67 13.31 -29.32
C ILE A 104 -2.17 13.05 -29.32
N VAL A 105 -2.62 12.32 -28.31
CA VAL A 105 -4.02 12.05 -28.06
C VAL A 105 -4.40 12.67 -26.72
N VAL A 106 -5.39 13.55 -26.75
CA VAL A 106 -5.95 14.20 -25.57
C VAL A 106 -7.39 13.69 -25.38
N PRO A 107 -7.61 12.73 -24.47
CA PRO A 107 -8.94 12.17 -24.26
C PRO A 107 -9.94 13.23 -23.81
N GLY A 108 -11.14 13.23 -24.38
CA GLY A 108 -12.20 14.17 -24.04
C GLY A 108 -12.15 15.53 -24.75
N ALA A 109 -11.05 15.87 -25.44
CA ALA A 109 -10.85 17.21 -26.03
C ALA A 109 -11.42 17.33 -27.45
N GLY A 110 -11.78 16.22 -28.10
CA GLY A 110 -12.33 16.15 -29.45
C GLY A 110 -13.78 16.59 -29.54
N ALA A 111 -14.38 16.42 -30.73
CA ALA A 111 -15.79 16.76 -30.97
C ALA A 111 -16.72 15.91 -30.09
N ALA A 112 -17.74 16.54 -29.50
CA ALA A 112 -18.69 15.89 -28.59
C ALA A 112 -18.04 15.15 -27.42
N GLY A 113 -16.88 15.61 -26.93
CA GLY A 113 -16.13 14.95 -25.86
C GLY A 113 -15.38 13.69 -26.29
N GLY A 114 -15.19 13.44 -27.59
CA GLY A 114 -14.31 12.37 -28.08
C GLY A 114 -12.82 12.67 -27.87
N ASP A 115 -11.95 11.81 -28.38
CA ASP A 115 -10.49 12.04 -28.31
C ASP A 115 -10.05 13.08 -29.36
N LEU A 116 -9.18 14.01 -28.96
CA LEU A 116 -8.44 14.84 -29.91
C LEU A 116 -7.15 14.11 -30.30
N VAL A 117 -7.10 13.60 -31.53
CA VAL A 117 -5.88 13.01 -32.12
C VAL A 117 -5.26 14.04 -33.06
N THR A 118 -4.08 14.53 -32.72
CA THR A 118 -3.39 15.57 -33.48
C THR A 118 -1.87 15.44 -33.31
N THR A 119 -1.09 16.44 -33.72
CA THR A 119 0.36 16.49 -33.52
C THR A 119 0.76 17.55 -32.51
N ILE A 120 1.97 17.46 -31.95
CA ILE A 120 2.57 18.54 -31.16
C ILE A 120 3.20 19.54 -32.14
N SER A 121 2.66 20.75 -32.26
CA SER A 121 3.20 21.78 -33.16
C SER A 121 4.34 22.58 -32.51
N ALA A 122 4.29 22.75 -31.18
CA ALA A 122 5.37 23.37 -30.42
C ALA A 122 5.37 22.88 -28.96
N VAL A 123 6.56 22.82 -28.35
CA VAL A 123 6.71 22.67 -26.90
C VAL A 123 7.05 24.02 -26.29
N THR A 124 6.15 24.58 -25.50
CA THR A 124 6.33 25.88 -24.83
C THR A 124 7.10 25.71 -23.53
N SER A 125 6.79 24.66 -22.76
CA SER A 125 7.49 24.29 -21.54
C SER A 125 7.37 22.77 -21.32
N ARG A 126 7.96 22.26 -20.23
CA ARG A 126 7.80 20.85 -19.84
C ARG A 126 6.34 20.43 -19.62
N THR A 127 5.46 21.38 -19.33
CA THR A 127 4.05 21.15 -18.99
C THR A 127 3.07 21.79 -19.97
N GLN A 128 3.56 22.48 -21.01
CA GLN A 128 2.70 23.21 -21.93
C GLN A 128 3.09 22.99 -23.38
N LEU A 129 2.08 22.68 -24.20
CA LEU A 129 2.20 22.40 -25.62
C LEU A 129 1.30 23.31 -26.44
N THR A 130 1.70 23.52 -27.70
CA THR A 130 0.77 23.87 -28.77
C THR A 130 0.53 22.63 -29.61
N LEU A 131 -0.73 22.34 -29.89
CA LEU A 131 -1.17 21.21 -30.69
C LEU A 131 -1.34 21.61 -32.17
N GLY A 132 -1.40 20.63 -33.06
CA GLY A 132 -1.62 20.85 -34.50
C GLY A 132 -3.08 21.15 -34.84
N ALA A 133 -4.01 20.81 -33.95
CA ALA A 133 -5.44 21.08 -34.08
C ALA A 133 -5.99 21.64 -32.76
N ASN A 134 -7.01 22.49 -32.87
CA ASN A 134 -7.72 23.02 -31.71
C ASN A 134 -8.58 21.93 -31.08
N ALA A 135 -8.74 21.97 -29.76
CA ALA A 135 -9.77 21.18 -29.08
C ALA A 135 -11.17 21.65 -29.49
N SER A 136 -12.12 20.73 -29.56
CA SER A 136 -13.54 21.05 -29.76
C SER A 136 -14.31 21.07 -28.43
N THR A 137 -13.74 20.50 -27.37
CA THR A 137 -14.33 20.45 -26.03
C THR A 137 -13.35 21.04 -25.01
N THR A 138 -13.85 21.87 -24.10
CA THR A 138 -13.04 22.41 -22.99
C THR A 138 -12.86 21.36 -21.90
N LEU A 139 -11.61 21.12 -21.51
CA LEU A 139 -11.24 20.35 -20.33
C LEU A 139 -10.56 21.29 -19.33
N SER A 140 -10.96 21.24 -18.06
CA SER A 140 -10.43 22.11 -17.00
C SER A 140 -9.96 21.25 -15.84
N ASN A 141 -8.64 21.12 -15.71
CA ASN A 141 -7.96 20.29 -14.72
C ASN A 141 -8.49 18.84 -14.66
N VAL A 142 -8.77 18.25 -15.82
CA VAL A 142 -9.28 16.87 -15.92
C VAL A 142 -8.11 15.92 -15.80
N ALA A 143 -8.18 14.96 -14.88
CA ALA A 143 -7.19 13.89 -14.80
C ALA A 143 -7.44 12.87 -15.92
N ALA A 144 -6.65 12.91 -17.00
CA ALA A 144 -6.70 11.91 -18.07
C ALA A 144 -5.32 11.44 -18.50
N ASN A 145 -5.29 10.29 -19.18
CA ASN A 145 -4.09 9.72 -19.77
C ASN A 145 -3.85 10.37 -21.14
N VAL A 146 -3.09 11.45 -21.18
CA VAL A 146 -2.55 11.97 -22.43
C VAL A 146 -1.46 11.03 -22.90
N THR A 147 -1.48 10.68 -24.16
CA THR A 147 -0.44 9.81 -24.72
C THR A 147 0.11 10.46 -25.96
N TYR A 148 1.44 10.51 -26.10
CA TYR A 148 2.11 11.13 -27.24
C TYR A 148 3.27 10.28 -27.74
N GLY A 149 3.72 10.52 -28.97
CA GLY A 149 4.91 9.91 -29.55
C GLY A 149 4.77 8.50 -30.13
N SER A 150 3.55 7.96 -30.16
CA SER A 150 3.25 6.81 -31.01
C SER A 150 3.14 7.24 -32.47
N SER A 151 4.02 6.72 -33.27
CA SER A 151 3.81 6.63 -34.70
C SER A 151 2.64 5.68 -35.02
N PRO A 152 1.74 6.04 -35.97
CA PRO A 152 0.75 5.10 -36.45
C PRO A 152 1.40 3.79 -36.91
N VAL A 153 0.78 2.67 -36.52
CA VAL A 153 1.13 1.34 -37.02
C VAL A 153 -0.05 0.85 -37.85
N THR A 154 0.24 0.46 -39.08
CA THR A 154 -0.76 -0.16 -39.95
C THR A 154 -0.27 -1.53 -40.41
N THR A 155 -1.13 -2.53 -40.22
CA THR A 155 -0.98 -3.88 -40.76
C THR A 155 -2.35 -4.45 -41.08
N THR A 156 -2.43 -5.38 -42.02
CA THR A 156 -3.67 -6.10 -42.35
C THR A 156 -3.54 -7.56 -41.91
N ALA A 157 -4.59 -8.09 -41.29
CA ALA A 157 -4.65 -9.50 -40.93
C ALA A 157 -4.35 -10.39 -42.15
N GLY A 158 -3.49 -11.40 -41.95
CA GLY A 158 -2.99 -12.27 -43.01
C GLY A 158 -1.80 -11.71 -43.80
N GLN A 159 -1.29 -10.51 -43.47
CA GLN A 159 -0.12 -9.92 -44.14
C GLN A 159 1.09 -9.78 -43.21
N ALA A 160 2.28 -9.98 -43.77
CA ALA A 160 3.56 -9.73 -43.10
C ALA A 160 4.09 -8.29 -43.28
N PHE A 161 3.44 -7.50 -44.14
CA PHE A 161 3.83 -6.12 -44.38
C PHE A 161 3.32 -5.22 -43.26
N VAL A 162 4.22 -4.45 -42.65
CA VAL A 162 3.89 -3.52 -41.57
C VAL A 162 4.48 -2.15 -41.88
N THR A 163 3.66 -1.12 -41.72
CA THR A 163 4.12 0.27 -41.68
C THR A 163 4.14 0.73 -40.22
N VAL A 164 5.30 1.16 -39.74
CA VAL A 164 5.50 1.84 -38.46
C VAL A 164 6.12 3.19 -38.78
N VAL A 165 5.30 4.24 -38.81
CA VAL A 165 5.79 5.59 -39.09
C VAL A 165 6.92 5.95 -38.10
N GLY A 166 7.89 6.80 -38.43
CA GLY A 166 8.88 7.29 -37.45
C GLY A 166 9.78 6.25 -36.74
N ALA A 167 9.74 4.97 -37.12
CA ALA A 167 10.59 3.93 -36.55
C ALA A 167 12.06 4.04 -36.99
N ASN A 168 12.31 4.70 -38.13
CA ASN A 168 13.64 4.86 -38.73
C ASN A 168 14.36 3.54 -38.99
N PHE A 169 13.66 2.55 -39.53
CA PHE A 169 14.25 1.25 -39.89
C PHE A 169 15.40 1.40 -40.89
N THR A 170 16.42 0.58 -40.73
CA THR A 170 17.62 0.53 -41.57
C THR A 170 17.89 -0.90 -42.02
N ALA A 171 18.76 -1.10 -43.02
CA ALA A 171 19.17 -2.44 -43.44
C ALA A 171 19.78 -3.27 -42.29
N ALA A 172 20.37 -2.62 -41.28
CA ALA A 172 20.90 -3.28 -40.10
C ALA A 172 19.82 -3.90 -39.21
N ASP A 173 18.54 -3.51 -39.35
CA ASP A 173 17.43 -4.05 -38.56
C ASP A 173 16.88 -5.38 -39.11
N VAL A 174 17.36 -5.85 -40.27
CA VAL A 174 17.03 -7.18 -40.78
C VAL A 174 17.55 -8.26 -39.80
N ASN A 175 16.77 -9.33 -39.63
CA ASN A 175 16.96 -10.41 -38.66
C ASN A 175 16.75 -10.04 -37.18
N LYS A 176 16.45 -8.78 -36.86
CA LYS A 176 16.09 -8.39 -35.50
C LYS A 176 14.69 -8.88 -35.12
N LYS A 177 14.50 -9.16 -33.83
CA LYS A 177 13.19 -9.47 -33.28
C LYS A 177 12.36 -8.20 -33.17
N ILE A 178 11.05 -8.33 -33.32
CA ILE A 178 10.09 -7.22 -33.20
C ILE A 178 8.84 -7.68 -32.47
N SER A 179 8.32 -6.81 -31.60
CA SER A 179 7.03 -6.95 -30.90
C SER A 179 6.10 -5.81 -31.30
N ILE A 180 4.93 -6.18 -31.83
CA ILE A 180 3.87 -5.24 -32.22
C ILE A 180 2.61 -5.58 -31.38
N PRO A 181 2.35 -4.83 -30.31
CA PRO A 181 1.14 -5.01 -29.51
C PRO A 181 -0.12 -4.93 -30.37
N GLY A 182 -1.12 -5.78 -30.13
CA GLY A 182 -2.39 -5.77 -30.87
C GLY A 182 -2.39 -6.51 -32.20
N ALA A 183 -1.24 -6.78 -32.83
CA ALA A 183 -1.19 -7.38 -34.18
C ALA A 183 -1.30 -8.92 -34.18
N GLY A 184 -1.13 -9.57 -33.03
CA GLY A 184 -1.18 -11.00 -32.83
C GLY A 184 -2.60 -11.57 -32.82
N ALA A 185 -2.73 -12.87 -32.57
CA ALA A 185 -4.03 -13.54 -32.49
C ALA A 185 -4.83 -12.99 -31.30
N ALA A 186 -6.14 -12.81 -31.46
CA ALA A 186 -7.04 -12.23 -30.44
C ALA A 186 -6.58 -10.84 -29.91
N GLY A 187 -5.85 -10.06 -30.71
CA GLY A 187 -5.31 -8.76 -30.29
C GLY A 187 -4.11 -8.83 -29.34
N THR A 188 -3.49 -10.00 -29.16
CA THR A 188 -2.22 -10.13 -28.43
C THR A 188 -1.07 -9.47 -29.21
N ALA A 189 0.14 -9.43 -28.65
CA ALA A 189 1.30 -8.90 -29.36
C ALA A 189 1.80 -9.88 -30.44
N LEU A 190 2.04 -9.39 -31.66
CA LEU A 190 2.77 -10.14 -32.68
C LEU A 190 4.26 -10.13 -32.34
N LEU A 191 4.84 -11.31 -32.16
CA LEU A 191 6.29 -11.52 -32.14
C LEU A 191 6.76 -12.03 -33.50
N ALA A 192 7.70 -11.33 -34.11
CA ALA A 192 8.24 -11.71 -35.40
C ALA A 192 9.73 -11.38 -35.51
N THR A 193 10.30 -11.73 -36.66
CA THR A 193 11.62 -11.31 -37.12
C THR A 193 11.45 -10.42 -38.35
N ILE A 194 12.20 -9.32 -38.44
CA ILE A 194 12.23 -8.45 -39.62
C ILE A 194 12.98 -9.17 -40.74
N VAL A 195 12.30 -9.47 -41.85
CA VAL A 195 12.88 -10.16 -43.02
C VAL A 195 13.49 -9.16 -43.99
N SER A 196 12.82 -8.03 -44.21
CA SER A 196 13.33 -6.97 -45.08
C SER A 196 12.83 -5.61 -44.63
N VAL A 197 13.62 -4.58 -44.94
CA VAL A 197 13.28 -3.17 -44.72
C VAL A 197 13.05 -2.53 -46.08
N GLY A 198 11.79 -2.22 -46.39
CA GLY A 198 11.42 -1.56 -47.64
C GLY A 198 11.64 -0.05 -47.60
N SER A 199 11.49 0.57 -46.42
CA SER A 199 11.82 1.97 -46.16
C SER A 199 12.04 2.20 -44.66
N SER A 200 12.37 3.43 -44.25
CA SER A 200 12.51 3.79 -42.83
C SER A 200 11.24 3.62 -41.99
N SER A 201 10.09 3.36 -42.63
CA SER A 201 8.81 3.10 -41.95
C SER A 201 8.15 1.79 -42.37
N ASN A 202 8.68 1.06 -43.36
CA ASN A 202 8.03 -0.13 -43.92
C ASN A 202 8.94 -1.35 -43.80
N ILE A 203 8.41 -2.44 -43.25
CA ILE A 203 9.11 -3.70 -43.07
C ILE A 203 8.24 -4.87 -43.53
N VAL A 204 8.90 -5.98 -43.86
CA VAL A 204 8.26 -7.28 -44.04
C VAL A 204 8.71 -8.20 -42.92
N LEU A 205 7.77 -8.87 -42.28
CA LEU A 205 8.00 -9.80 -41.17
C LEU A 205 8.07 -11.25 -41.66
N ASN A 206 8.61 -12.15 -40.84
CA ASN A 206 8.56 -13.59 -41.09
C ASN A 206 7.24 -14.25 -40.65
N ALA A 207 6.34 -13.48 -40.06
CA ALA A 207 5.04 -13.92 -39.58
C ALA A 207 3.98 -12.89 -39.99
N ASN A 208 2.81 -13.37 -40.38
CA ASN A 208 1.68 -12.51 -40.71
C ASN A 208 1.03 -11.98 -39.43
N ALA A 209 0.56 -10.73 -39.46
CA ALA A 209 -0.35 -10.23 -38.44
C ALA A 209 -1.64 -11.06 -38.46
N SER A 210 -2.17 -11.39 -37.28
CA SER A 210 -3.46 -12.08 -37.16
C SER A 210 -4.62 -11.10 -36.93
N THR A 211 -4.31 -9.88 -36.52
CA THR A 211 -5.27 -8.79 -36.31
C THR A 211 -4.83 -7.58 -37.11
N SER A 212 -5.74 -6.98 -37.88
CA SER A 212 -5.48 -5.73 -38.60
C SER A 212 -5.35 -4.60 -37.60
N LEU A 213 -4.36 -3.73 -37.80
CA LEU A 213 -4.20 -2.50 -37.05
C LEU A 213 -4.39 -1.34 -38.00
N ALA A 214 -5.30 -0.44 -37.66
CA ALA A 214 -5.64 0.74 -38.43
C ALA A 214 -5.52 1.98 -37.54
N GLY A 215 -4.33 2.21 -36.97
CA GLY A 215 -4.11 3.39 -36.14
C GLY A 215 -3.04 3.19 -35.07
N ARG A 216 -3.40 3.52 -33.84
CA ARG A 216 -2.44 3.65 -32.75
C ARG A 216 -2.14 2.32 -32.09
N VAL A 217 -0.86 2.01 -31.95
CA VAL A 217 -0.37 0.92 -31.11
C VAL A 217 0.47 1.48 -29.96
N PRO A 218 0.35 0.92 -28.74
CA PRO A 218 1.03 1.40 -27.55
C PRO A 218 2.53 1.60 -27.69
N ARG A 219 3.29 0.68 -28.28
CA ARG A 219 4.74 0.83 -28.53
C ARG A 219 5.24 -0.35 -29.37
N VAL A 220 5.84 -0.10 -30.54
CA VAL A 220 6.55 -1.17 -31.28
C VAL A 220 7.99 -1.21 -30.79
N THR A 221 8.48 -2.40 -30.45
CA THR A 221 9.86 -2.61 -29.97
C THR A 221 10.59 -3.58 -30.90
N TRP A 222 11.83 -3.32 -31.27
CA TRP A 222 12.65 -4.22 -32.08
C TRP A 222 14.13 -4.14 -31.74
N GLY A 223 14.91 -5.18 -32.02
CA GLY A 223 16.32 -5.24 -31.62
C GLY A 223 16.92 -6.64 -31.75
N THR A 224 18.22 -6.75 -31.51
CA THR A 224 18.88 -8.04 -31.31
C THR A 224 18.32 -8.69 -30.05
N ASP A 225 18.06 -10.00 -30.12
CA ASP A 225 17.65 -10.78 -28.94
C ASP A 225 18.90 -11.14 -28.12
N ASP A 226 19.13 -10.41 -27.04
CA ASP A 226 20.30 -10.56 -26.18
C ASP A 226 20.12 -11.68 -25.14
N THR A 227 18.99 -12.41 -25.13
CA THR A 227 18.69 -13.40 -24.09
C THR A 227 19.83 -14.41 -23.89
N ALA A 228 20.37 -14.98 -24.97
CA ALA A 228 21.44 -15.97 -24.88
C ALA A 228 22.78 -15.37 -24.41
N ALA A 229 23.10 -14.16 -24.85
CA ALA A 229 24.31 -13.45 -24.44
C ALA A 229 24.26 -13.04 -22.97
N VAL A 230 23.12 -12.53 -22.52
CA VAL A 230 22.86 -12.21 -21.11
C VAL A 230 22.95 -13.50 -20.28
N GLN A 231 22.33 -14.60 -20.70
CA GLN A 231 22.43 -15.88 -20.01
C GLN A 231 23.88 -16.38 -19.93
N ALA A 232 24.65 -16.26 -21.01
CA ALA A 232 26.06 -16.66 -21.04
C ALA A 232 26.91 -15.84 -20.05
N ALA A 233 26.64 -14.52 -19.94
CA ALA A 233 27.31 -13.67 -18.97
C ALA A 233 27.00 -14.08 -17.53
N PHE A 234 25.73 -14.35 -17.21
CA PHE A 234 25.32 -14.85 -15.89
C PHE A 234 25.92 -16.21 -15.56
N ASN A 235 25.95 -17.14 -16.51
CA ASN A 235 26.55 -18.47 -16.33
C ASN A 235 28.07 -18.40 -16.07
N ALA A 236 28.73 -17.30 -16.45
CA ALA A 236 30.16 -17.12 -16.28
C ALA A 236 30.54 -16.47 -14.95
N LEU A 237 29.56 -16.06 -14.13
CA LEU A 237 29.80 -15.51 -12.80
C LEU A 237 30.14 -16.63 -11.82
N VAL A 238 31.11 -16.35 -10.95
CA VAL A 238 31.41 -17.15 -9.75
C VAL A 238 31.19 -16.32 -8.48
N ASP A 239 31.26 -16.94 -7.32
CA ASP A 239 31.12 -16.23 -6.04
C ASP A 239 32.11 -15.05 -5.91
N GLY A 240 31.55 -13.89 -5.61
CA GLY A 240 32.24 -12.62 -5.48
C GLY A 240 32.44 -11.86 -6.79
N ASP A 241 32.12 -12.42 -7.96
CA ASP A 241 32.29 -11.74 -9.25
C ASP A 241 31.37 -10.53 -9.39
N VAL A 242 31.78 -9.65 -10.30
CA VAL A 242 31.00 -8.47 -10.66
C VAL A 242 30.73 -8.44 -12.15
N MET A 243 29.47 -8.30 -12.53
CA MET A 243 29.06 -8.08 -13.91
C MET A 243 28.85 -6.58 -14.18
N LEU A 244 29.64 -6.03 -15.09
CA LEU A 244 29.41 -4.70 -15.65
C LEU A 244 28.41 -4.81 -16.81
N CYS A 245 27.28 -4.12 -16.67
CA CYS A 245 26.28 -3.95 -17.71
C CYS A 245 26.35 -2.51 -18.25
N PRO A 246 27.16 -2.24 -19.29
CA PRO A 246 27.27 -0.90 -19.86
C PRO A 246 25.92 -0.43 -20.43
N PRO A 247 25.71 0.88 -20.64
CA PRO A 247 24.57 1.35 -21.43
C PRO A 247 24.50 0.61 -22.76
N GLY A 248 23.30 0.31 -23.26
CA GLY A 248 23.16 -0.15 -24.66
C GLY A 248 23.63 0.94 -25.61
N ASP A 249 24.22 0.57 -26.75
CA ASP A 249 24.74 1.53 -27.74
C ASP A 249 23.64 2.43 -28.31
N GLU A 250 22.40 1.94 -28.38
CA GLU A 250 21.29 2.69 -28.96
C GLU A 250 20.08 2.86 -28.03
N MET A 251 19.60 1.85 -27.28
CA MET A 251 18.65 2.10 -26.17
C MET A 251 18.51 1.01 -25.08
N ALA A 252 18.54 -0.31 -25.39
CA ALA A 252 18.35 -1.39 -24.41
C ALA A 252 18.84 -2.77 -24.89
N TYR A 253 19.11 -3.68 -23.95
CA TYR A 253 19.27 -5.11 -24.19
C TYR A 253 17.89 -5.78 -24.24
N LEU A 254 17.56 -6.44 -25.35
CA LEU A 254 16.26 -7.10 -25.46
C LEU A 254 16.31 -8.52 -24.92
N VAL A 255 15.32 -8.86 -24.10
CA VAL A 255 15.17 -10.20 -23.54
C VAL A 255 13.82 -10.75 -23.99
N THR A 256 13.83 -11.82 -24.79
CA THR A 256 12.61 -12.51 -25.25
C THR A 256 12.26 -13.67 -24.32
N GLY A 257 13.25 -14.37 -23.78
CA GLY A 257 13.08 -15.51 -22.87
C GLY A 257 13.19 -15.14 -21.39
N ASN A 258 13.50 -16.16 -20.57
CA ASN A 258 13.86 -15.98 -19.17
C ASN A 258 15.37 -16.08 -19.05
N VAL A 259 15.97 -15.18 -18.30
CA VAL A 259 17.36 -15.29 -17.89
C VAL A 259 17.40 -15.95 -16.51
N GLN A 260 18.06 -17.09 -16.42
CA GLN A 260 18.36 -17.76 -15.17
C GLN A 260 19.49 -17.04 -14.44
N LEU A 261 19.27 -16.68 -13.18
CA LEU A 261 20.34 -16.15 -12.34
C LEU A 261 21.14 -17.31 -11.71
N PRO A 262 22.47 -17.16 -11.58
CA PRO A 262 23.35 -18.18 -11.02
C PRO A 262 23.16 -18.31 -9.50
N LEU A 263 23.54 -19.47 -8.95
CA LEU A 263 23.61 -19.73 -7.50
C LEU A 263 24.93 -19.22 -6.90
N VAL A 264 25.21 -17.93 -7.10
CA VAL A 264 26.45 -17.31 -6.62
C VAL A 264 26.17 -15.93 -6.03
N ASN A 265 26.99 -15.54 -5.08
CA ASN A 265 27.03 -14.17 -4.58
C ASN A 265 27.67 -13.29 -5.65
N ALA A 266 26.91 -12.45 -6.35
CA ALA A 266 27.46 -11.59 -7.40
C ALA A 266 26.82 -10.20 -7.38
N GLU A 267 27.60 -9.20 -7.83
CA GLU A 267 27.09 -7.86 -8.07
C GLU A 267 26.92 -7.61 -9.56
N ILE A 268 25.74 -7.15 -9.96
CA ILE A 268 25.42 -6.74 -11.32
C ILE A 268 25.18 -5.24 -11.30
N PHE A 269 26.09 -4.48 -11.90
CA PHE A 269 26.04 -3.03 -11.85
C PHE A 269 26.19 -2.39 -13.22
N GLY A 270 25.65 -1.19 -13.37
CA GLY A 270 25.90 -0.37 -14.56
C GLY A 270 24.73 0.54 -14.86
N LYS A 271 24.53 0.82 -16.15
CA LYS A 271 23.45 1.68 -16.66
C LYS A 271 22.68 1.01 -17.79
N ALA A 272 22.83 -0.30 -17.93
CA ALA A 272 22.07 -1.08 -18.88
C ALA A 272 20.57 -0.93 -18.62
N ARG A 273 19.82 -0.90 -19.73
CA ARG A 273 18.38 -1.07 -19.73
C ARG A 273 18.06 -2.43 -20.30
N PHE A 274 17.38 -3.28 -19.55
CA PHE A 274 16.83 -4.54 -20.04
C PHE A 274 15.37 -4.33 -20.42
N LYS A 275 14.98 -4.76 -21.61
CA LYS A 275 13.62 -4.60 -22.13
C LYS A 275 13.04 -5.96 -22.47
N LYS A 276 11.91 -6.31 -21.86
CA LYS A 276 11.19 -7.55 -22.20
C LYS A 276 10.50 -7.36 -23.55
N LEU A 277 10.62 -8.36 -24.41
CA LEU A 277 9.97 -8.39 -25.73
C LEU A 277 8.88 -9.48 -25.77
N GLY A 278 7.68 -9.13 -26.26
CA GLY A 278 6.58 -10.08 -26.55
C GLY A 278 5.52 -10.28 -25.47
N PRO A 279 4.48 -11.12 -25.74
CA PRO A 279 3.56 -11.59 -24.71
C PRO A 279 4.34 -12.49 -23.77
N THR A 280 4.06 -12.32 -22.49
CA THR A 280 4.90 -12.81 -21.43
C THR A 280 4.08 -13.74 -20.57
N THR A 281 4.26 -15.04 -20.73
CA THR A 281 3.84 -16.02 -19.71
C THR A 281 4.95 -16.24 -18.69
N THR A 282 6.11 -15.61 -18.88
CA THR A 282 7.31 -15.85 -18.11
C THR A 282 8.06 -14.56 -17.73
N PRO A 283 8.73 -14.54 -16.55
CA PRO A 283 9.49 -13.39 -16.05
C PRO A 283 10.73 -13.06 -16.89
N MET A 284 11.24 -11.84 -16.77
CA MET A 284 12.52 -11.48 -17.42
C MET A 284 13.70 -12.22 -16.76
N PHE A 285 13.72 -12.25 -15.44
CA PHE A 285 14.70 -12.97 -14.64
C PHE A 285 13.99 -13.99 -13.75
N LEU A 286 14.41 -15.25 -13.89
CA LEU A 286 13.92 -16.39 -13.11
C LEU A 286 15.14 -17.01 -12.43
N PRO A 287 15.44 -16.63 -11.19
CA PRO A 287 16.57 -17.18 -10.44
C PRO A 287 16.34 -18.67 -10.16
N ALA A 288 17.44 -19.40 -10.02
CA ALA A 288 17.37 -20.74 -9.47
C ALA A 288 16.95 -20.69 -7.99
N ASP A 289 16.32 -21.76 -7.51
CA ASP A 289 15.98 -21.88 -6.08
C ASP A 289 17.23 -21.78 -5.23
N GLU A 290 17.11 -21.20 -4.03
CA GLU A 290 18.22 -20.98 -3.10
C GLU A 290 19.27 -19.96 -3.57
N THR A 291 19.00 -19.20 -4.64
CA THR A 291 19.84 -18.06 -5.00
C THR A 291 19.99 -17.11 -3.80
N ASP A 292 21.22 -16.78 -3.43
CA ASP A 292 21.56 -15.92 -2.29
C ASP A 292 22.54 -14.81 -2.71
N GLY A 293 22.46 -13.66 -2.04
CA GLY A 293 23.46 -12.60 -2.10
C GLY A 293 23.67 -11.91 -3.45
N ILE A 294 22.69 -11.96 -4.35
CA ILE A 294 22.76 -11.21 -5.61
C ILE A 294 22.39 -9.74 -5.38
N THR A 295 23.27 -8.84 -5.85
CA THR A 295 23.05 -7.39 -5.82
C THR A 295 22.89 -6.81 -7.23
N PHE A 296 21.86 -6.00 -7.46
CA PHE A 296 21.65 -5.22 -8.67
C PHE A 296 21.79 -3.73 -8.37
N ARG A 297 22.60 -3.00 -9.16
CA ARG A 297 22.88 -1.57 -8.92
C ARG A 297 22.80 -0.71 -10.17
N GLY A 298 21.95 0.33 -10.15
CA GLY A 298 21.88 1.37 -11.18
C GLY A 298 21.24 0.94 -12.51
N LEU A 299 20.68 -0.27 -12.56
CA LEU A 299 20.08 -0.85 -13.75
C LEU A 299 18.64 -0.39 -13.98
N ARG A 300 18.20 -0.43 -15.23
CA ARG A 300 16.81 -0.18 -15.61
C ARG A 300 16.20 -1.46 -16.18
N PHE A 301 15.04 -1.83 -15.66
CA PHE A 301 14.26 -2.96 -16.11
C PHE A 301 12.92 -2.46 -16.62
N ASP A 302 12.65 -2.79 -17.87
CA ASP A 302 11.51 -2.29 -18.61
C ASP A 302 10.69 -3.49 -19.06
N GLY A 303 9.54 -3.67 -18.42
CA GLY A 303 8.61 -4.76 -18.71
C GLY A 303 7.95 -4.60 -20.07
N ALA A 304 6.84 -5.31 -20.29
CA ALA A 304 6.11 -5.28 -21.55
C ALA A 304 4.64 -4.92 -21.33
N ARG A 305 4.33 -3.88 -20.52
CA ARG A 305 2.96 -3.43 -20.18
C ARG A 305 2.02 -3.35 -21.38
N GLU A 306 2.53 -2.94 -22.52
CA GLU A 306 1.82 -2.87 -23.80
C GLU A 306 1.28 -4.22 -24.29
N ASN A 307 1.87 -5.32 -23.84
CA ASN A 307 1.55 -6.70 -24.22
C ASN A 307 0.74 -7.43 -23.13
N PHE A 308 0.30 -6.74 -22.08
CA PHE A 308 -0.46 -7.35 -21.00
C PHE A 308 -1.76 -7.97 -21.52
N VAL A 309 -1.96 -9.24 -21.18
CA VAL A 309 -3.20 -9.98 -21.37
C VAL A 309 -3.69 -10.41 -19.99
N LEU A 310 -5.00 -10.39 -19.77
CA LEU A 310 -5.56 -10.82 -18.49
C LEU A 310 -5.22 -12.28 -18.21
N GLY A 311 -4.67 -12.53 -17.01
CA GLY A 311 -4.23 -13.85 -16.58
C GLY A 311 -2.76 -14.17 -16.88
N ASP A 312 -1.97 -13.22 -17.37
CA ASP A 312 -0.51 -13.35 -17.55
C ASP A 312 0.26 -12.60 -16.43
N PRO A 313 0.44 -13.20 -15.24
CA PRO A 313 1.15 -12.58 -14.12
C PRO A 313 2.65 -12.62 -14.36
N VAL A 314 3.15 -11.68 -15.17
CA VAL A 314 4.59 -11.57 -15.44
C VAL A 314 5.24 -10.43 -14.71
N SER A 315 6.05 -10.85 -13.75
CA SER A 315 6.97 -9.99 -13.03
C SER A 315 8.30 -9.83 -13.78
N ILE A 316 9.03 -8.74 -13.51
CA ILE A 316 10.40 -8.60 -14.03
C ILE A 316 11.28 -9.66 -13.37
N PHE A 317 11.26 -9.73 -12.04
CA PHE A 317 11.90 -10.78 -11.26
C PHE A 317 10.83 -11.67 -10.64
N LEU A 318 10.96 -12.98 -10.82
CA LEU A 318 10.16 -13.97 -10.11
C LEU A 318 11.07 -15.00 -9.49
N GLY A 319 11.28 -14.90 -8.18
CA GLY A 319 12.14 -15.81 -7.41
C GLY A 319 11.34 -16.78 -6.56
N HIS A 320 11.86 -17.99 -6.39
CA HIS A 320 11.37 -18.97 -5.42
C HIS A 320 12.51 -19.34 -4.47
N ILE A 321 12.27 -19.37 -3.16
CA ILE A 321 13.27 -19.72 -2.12
C ILE A 321 14.54 -18.87 -2.25
N ILE A 322 14.39 -17.55 -2.20
CA ILE A 322 15.48 -16.61 -2.49
C ILE A 322 15.96 -15.93 -1.22
N HIS A 323 17.28 -15.70 -1.12
CA HIS A 323 17.90 -15.06 0.02
C HIS A 323 18.70 -13.80 -0.38
N SER A 324 18.73 -12.83 0.52
CA SER A 324 19.66 -11.68 0.53
C SER A 324 19.76 -10.90 -0.80
N TRP A 325 18.64 -10.79 -1.52
CA TRP A 325 18.59 -10.00 -2.73
C TRP A 325 18.68 -8.52 -2.45
N THR A 326 19.53 -7.82 -3.17
CA THR A 326 19.71 -6.38 -2.99
C THR A 326 19.53 -5.62 -4.29
N PHE A 327 18.72 -4.57 -4.27
CA PHE A 327 18.50 -3.66 -5.40
C PHE A 327 18.82 -2.24 -4.95
N ILE A 328 19.71 -1.56 -5.65
CA ILE A 328 20.19 -0.21 -5.29
C ILE A 328 20.07 0.72 -6.49
N ASP A 329 19.31 1.80 -6.33
CA ASP A 329 19.09 2.81 -7.36
C ASP A 329 18.64 2.20 -8.71
N CYS A 330 17.91 1.08 -8.66
CA CYS A 330 17.33 0.42 -9.83
C CYS A 330 16.00 1.08 -10.23
N ARG A 331 15.67 1.02 -11.52
CA ARG A 331 14.38 1.49 -12.04
C ARG A 331 13.62 0.36 -12.70
N PHE A 332 12.42 0.08 -12.22
CA PHE A 332 11.47 -0.86 -12.78
C PHE A 332 10.33 -0.08 -13.39
N GLU A 333 10.00 -0.37 -14.64
CA GLU A 333 8.92 0.35 -15.32
C GLU A 333 8.09 -0.51 -16.26
N ARG A 334 6.83 -0.11 -16.45
CA ARG A 334 5.92 -0.71 -17.45
C ARG A 334 5.79 -2.21 -17.24
N MET A 335 5.44 -2.58 -16.01
CA MET A 335 5.40 -3.96 -15.53
C MET A 335 4.02 -4.56 -15.82
N ASN A 336 4.01 -5.81 -16.27
CA ASN A 336 2.76 -6.54 -16.57
C ASN A 336 2.04 -6.99 -15.30
N ASP A 337 2.80 -7.39 -14.30
CA ASP A 337 2.31 -7.73 -12.96
C ASP A 337 3.20 -6.95 -11.98
N SER A 338 4.38 -7.48 -11.64
CA SER A 338 5.22 -6.91 -10.60
C SER A 338 6.67 -6.59 -11.00
N GLY A 339 7.32 -5.71 -10.25
CA GLY A 339 8.76 -5.47 -10.41
C GLY A 339 9.56 -6.61 -9.83
N ILE A 340 9.35 -6.86 -8.54
CA ILE A 340 9.98 -7.95 -7.82
C ILE A 340 8.88 -8.80 -7.21
N LYS A 341 8.85 -10.09 -7.56
CA LYS A 341 7.95 -11.09 -6.98
C LYS A 341 8.78 -12.18 -6.33
N GLY A 342 8.82 -12.18 -5.00
CA GLY A 342 9.54 -13.16 -4.20
C GLY A 342 8.56 -14.16 -3.62
N ARG A 343 8.77 -15.45 -3.87
CA ARG A 343 8.03 -16.54 -3.22
C ARG A 343 8.97 -17.25 -2.27
N ASP A 344 8.62 -17.27 -1.00
CA ASP A 344 9.44 -17.80 0.09
C ASP A 344 10.82 -17.14 0.13
N CYS A 345 10.81 -15.80 0.02
CA CYS A 345 12.01 -14.99 0.00
C CYS A 345 12.36 -14.51 1.42
N ALA A 346 13.64 -14.35 1.71
CA ALA A 346 14.15 -13.70 2.91
C ALA A 346 15.21 -12.63 2.56
N ASN A 347 15.33 -11.61 3.41
CA ASN A 347 16.36 -10.56 3.35
C ASN A 347 16.38 -9.76 2.04
N LEU A 348 15.23 -9.61 1.36
CA LEU A 348 15.13 -8.68 0.22
C LEU A 348 15.38 -7.24 0.69
N THR A 349 16.34 -6.56 0.09
CA THR A 349 16.67 -5.16 0.32
C THR A 349 16.50 -4.35 -0.98
N ALA A 350 15.68 -3.30 -0.95
CA ALA A 350 15.52 -2.36 -2.06
C ALA A 350 15.77 -0.93 -1.56
N ILE A 351 16.74 -0.23 -2.15
CA ILE A 351 17.21 1.08 -1.69
C ILE A 351 17.19 2.07 -2.85
N GLY A 352 16.45 3.17 -2.71
CA GLY A 352 16.41 4.23 -3.72
C GLY A 352 15.82 3.80 -5.07
N CYS A 353 15.18 2.63 -5.12
CA CYS A 353 14.60 2.10 -6.35
C CYS A 353 13.35 2.88 -6.77
N VAL A 354 13.04 2.86 -8.06
CA VAL A 354 11.83 3.44 -8.62
C VAL A 354 10.99 2.35 -9.28
N PHE A 355 9.73 2.23 -8.87
CA PHE A 355 8.72 1.34 -9.46
C PHE A 355 7.65 2.21 -10.10
N TYR A 356 7.63 2.24 -11.43
CA TYR A 356 6.78 3.14 -12.20
C TYR A 356 5.87 2.37 -13.14
N ASP A 357 4.58 2.69 -13.17
CA ASP A 357 3.67 2.17 -14.18
C ASP A 357 3.52 0.63 -14.11
N ALA A 358 3.26 0.12 -12.90
CA ALA A 358 2.92 -1.28 -12.68
C ALA A 358 1.42 -1.50 -12.89
N ARG A 359 1.05 -2.63 -13.47
CA ARG A 359 -0.36 -3.08 -13.47
C ARG A 359 -0.78 -3.57 -12.09
N GLU A 360 -0.01 -4.48 -11.52
CA GLU A 360 -0.33 -5.10 -10.23
C GLU A 360 0.52 -4.46 -9.14
N THR A 361 1.72 -4.97 -8.87
CA THR A 361 2.46 -4.58 -7.67
C THR A 361 3.87 -4.04 -7.96
N GLY A 362 4.41 -3.15 -7.12
CA GLY A 362 5.83 -2.77 -7.20
C GLY A 362 6.72 -3.93 -6.72
N ILE A 363 6.60 -4.26 -5.44
CA ILE A 363 7.26 -5.39 -4.78
C ILE A 363 6.19 -6.28 -4.15
N GLU A 364 6.18 -7.55 -4.53
CA GLU A 364 5.26 -8.56 -4.02
C GLU A 364 6.03 -9.69 -3.37
N LEU A 365 5.77 -9.92 -2.09
CA LEU A 365 6.39 -11.00 -1.34
C LEU A 365 5.31 -11.97 -0.89
N ARG A 366 5.49 -13.24 -1.20
CA ARG A 366 4.58 -14.29 -0.79
C ARG A 366 5.32 -15.36 -0.02
N ASN A 367 4.74 -15.79 1.08
CA ASN A 367 5.16 -16.98 1.79
C ASN A 367 4.06 -18.05 1.63
N TYR A 368 4.46 -19.19 1.11
CA TYR A 368 3.59 -20.33 0.93
C TYR A 368 3.96 -21.45 1.92
N ASP A 369 2.96 -22.18 2.40
CA ASP A 369 3.19 -23.42 3.14
C ASP A 369 3.72 -24.57 2.26
N ARG A 370 3.62 -24.42 0.93
CA ARG A 370 3.98 -25.41 -0.09
C ARG A 370 4.53 -24.76 -1.35
N ASP A 371 5.35 -25.50 -2.10
CA ASP A 371 5.86 -25.03 -3.39
C ASP A 371 4.70 -24.78 -4.38
N PRO A 372 4.42 -23.52 -4.75
CA PRO A 372 3.28 -23.17 -5.59
C PRO A 372 3.42 -23.70 -7.03
N ARG A 373 4.60 -24.19 -7.42
CA ARG A 373 4.86 -24.72 -8.77
C ARG A 373 4.35 -26.15 -8.94
N ARG A 374 4.09 -26.88 -7.85
CA ARG A 374 3.73 -28.31 -7.89
C ARG A 374 2.22 -28.60 -7.95
N GLY A 375 1.42 -27.57 -8.25
CA GLY A 375 -0.03 -27.69 -8.38
C GLY A 375 -0.73 -27.81 -7.02
N SER A 376 -2.01 -28.23 -7.01
CA SER A 376 -2.80 -28.35 -5.78
C SER A 376 -2.84 -29.77 -5.19
N THR A 377 -2.31 -30.78 -5.89
CA THR A 377 -2.43 -32.21 -5.53
C THR A 377 -1.73 -32.56 -4.21
N PRO A 378 -2.46 -32.90 -3.13
CA PRO A 378 -1.87 -33.19 -1.82
C PRO A 378 -0.75 -34.26 -1.88
N GLY A 379 0.37 -34.03 -1.20
CA GLY A 379 1.46 -35.02 -1.03
C GLY A 379 2.66 -34.90 -1.98
N THR A 380 2.61 -34.06 -3.01
CA THR A 380 3.75 -33.79 -3.91
C THR A 380 4.48 -32.48 -3.62
N HIS A 381 4.13 -31.81 -2.52
CA HIS A 381 4.30 -30.36 -2.34
C HIS A 381 5.52 -29.91 -1.56
N GLU A 382 6.39 -30.83 -1.19
CA GLU A 382 7.64 -30.48 -0.52
C GLU A 382 8.53 -29.67 -1.46
N TYR A 383 9.05 -28.56 -0.96
CA TYR A 383 10.10 -27.80 -1.64
C TYR A 383 11.28 -28.73 -1.92
N LEU A 384 11.87 -28.61 -3.11
CA LEU A 384 13.09 -29.37 -3.45
C LEU A 384 14.31 -28.90 -2.67
N GLY A 385 14.27 -27.66 -2.16
CA GLY A 385 15.35 -27.03 -1.41
C GLY A 385 15.07 -26.88 0.08
N ARG A 386 16.10 -26.48 0.82
CA ARG A 386 15.97 -26.08 2.23
C ARG A 386 15.24 -24.74 2.29
N ARG A 387 13.96 -24.83 2.63
CA ARG A 387 13.16 -23.64 2.92
C ARG A 387 13.80 -22.83 4.07
N PRO A 388 13.90 -21.50 3.95
CA PRO A 388 14.39 -20.66 5.03
C PRO A 388 13.60 -20.89 6.33
N LEU A 389 14.33 -21.02 7.43
CA LEU A 389 13.75 -21.21 8.77
C LEU A 389 12.96 -19.99 9.23
N ASN A 390 13.36 -18.79 8.78
CA ASN A 390 12.69 -17.52 9.00
C ASN A 390 12.62 -16.77 7.66
N GLU A 391 11.42 -16.62 7.12
CA GLU A 391 11.17 -15.74 5.98
C GLU A 391 10.92 -14.34 6.52
N GLY A 392 11.70 -13.34 6.11
CA GLY A 392 11.71 -12.06 6.81
C GLY A 392 12.96 -11.22 6.57
N GLY A 393 13.16 -10.17 7.37
CA GLY A 393 14.35 -9.31 7.30
C GLY A 393 14.38 -8.39 6.08
N HIS A 394 13.23 -8.16 5.45
CA HIS A 394 13.17 -7.36 4.23
C HIS A 394 13.20 -5.86 4.53
N ARG A 395 13.82 -5.10 3.64
CA ARG A 395 14.05 -3.66 3.79
C ARG A 395 13.71 -2.93 2.49
N VAL A 396 12.83 -1.94 2.56
CA VAL A 396 12.47 -1.07 1.43
C VAL A 396 12.68 0.38 1.86
N ILE A 397 13.75 1.00 1.37
CA ILE A 397 14.29 2.24 1.93
C ILE A 397 14.40 3.30 0.84
N GLY A 398 13.70 4.43 1.02
CA GLY A 398 13.80 5.58 0.11
C GLY A 398 13.34 5.28 -1.32
N CYS A 399 12.53 4.23 -1.52
CA CYS A 399 12.00 3.85 -2.82
C CYS A 399 10.82 4.74 -3.24
N ARG A 400 10.61 4.87 -4.55
CA ARG A 400 9.46 5.58 -5.13
C ARG A 400 8.57 4.60 -5.89
N PHE A 401 7.29 4.60 -5.56
CA PHE A 401 6.24 3.83 -6.23
C PHE A 401 5.26 4.80 -6.88
N GLU A 402 4.97 4.62 -8.16
CA GLU A 402 4.20 5.60 -8.92
C GLU A 402 3.35 4.97 -10.03
N LEU A 403 2.11 5.43 -10.15
CA LEU A 403 1.14 4.97 -11.17
C LEU A 403 0.94 3.45 -11.13
N ILE A 404 0.59 2.94 -9.96
CA ILE A 404 0.26 1.52 -9.76
C ILE A 404 -1.25 1.41 -9.60
N ASP A 405 -1.95 1.06 -10.67
CA ASP A 405 -3.36 1.40 -10.81
C ASP A 405 -4.35 0.23 -10.98
N THR A 406 -4.08 -0.78 -11.81
CA THR A 406 -5.03 -1.89 -12.05
C THR A 406 -4.43 -3.13 -12.72
N GLU A 407 -4.70 -4.29 -12.13
CA GLU A 407 -4.51 -5.62 -12.74
C GLU A 407 -5.56 -5.86 -13.84
N THR A 408 -6.78 -5.32 -13.71
CA THR A 408 -7.86 -5.56 -14.68
C THR A 408 -8.86 -4.40 -14.83
N PHE A 409 -9.22 -4.06 -16.08
CA PHE A 409 -10.50 -3.40 -16.36
C PHE A 409 -11.61 -4.47 -16.36
N GLY A 410 -12.19 -4.79 -15.19
CA GLY A 410 -13.44 -5.58 -15.11
C GLY A 410 -13.47 -6.84 -14.24
N ASN A 411 -12.37 -7.25 -13.60
CA ASN A 411 -12.43 -8.29 -12.55
C ASN A 411 -12.80 -7.63 -11.20
N THR A 412 -13.34 -8.42 -10.27
CA THR A 412 -13.78 -8.02 -8.92
C THR A 412 -12.68 -7.99 -7.85
N VAL A 413 -11.44 -8.36 -8.20
CA VAL A 413 -10.32 -8.55 -7.27
C VAL A 413 -9.13 -7.75 -7.79
N ASP A 414 -9.07 -6.49 -7.39
CA ASP A 414 -7.93 -5.63 -7.71
C ASP A 414 -6.87 -5.75 -6.61
N ASP A 415 -5.73 -6.33 -6.97
CA ASP A 415 -4.58 -6.57 -6.08
C ASP A 415 -3.41 -5.61 -6.37
N SER A 416 -3.69 -4.44 -6.97
CA SER A 416 -2.64 -3.47 -7.29
C SER A 416 -2.09 -2.71 -6.08
N MET A 417 -0.78 -2.84 -5.82
CA MET A 417 -0.13 -2.30 -4.61
C MET A 417 1.27 -1.72 -4.86
N GLY A 418 1.72 -0.77 -4.05
CA GLY A 418 3.14 -0.40 -4.02
C GLY A 418 3.97 -1.58 -3.56
N ILE A 419 3.64 -2.05 -2.35
CA ILE A 419 4.24 -3.21 -1.72
C ILE A 419 3.09 -4.13 -1.26
N SER A 420 3.12 -5.37 -1.71
CA SER A 420 2.23 -6.42 -1.26
C SER A 420 3.01 -7.47 -0.49
N TRP A 421 2.38 -7.95 0.57
CA TRP A 421 2.87 -9.07 1.35
C TRP A 421 1.72 -10.04 1.58
N ASP A 422 1.81 -11.24 1.03
CA ASP A 422 0.83 -12.29 1.22
C ASP A 422 1.44 -13.46 1.99
N SER A 423 0.75 -13.90 3.04
CA SER A 423 1.05 -15.19 3.66
C SER A 423 -0.21 -16.03 3.51
N SER A 424 -0.23 -16.91 2.51
CA SER A 424 -1.37 -17.75 2.22
C SER A 424 -1.12 -19.15 2.78
N ALA A 425 -1.93 -19.58 3.76
CA ALA A 425 -2.00 -20.99 4.09
C ALA A 425 -2.88 -21.68 3.05
N TYR A 426 -2.31 -22.56 2.21
CA TYR A 426 -3.15 -23.42 1.38
C TYR A 426 -3.82 -24.54 2.17
N SER A 427 -3.34 -24.85 3.38
CA SER A 427 -4.07 -25.72 4.31
C SER A 427 -3.84 -25.33 5.77
N ALA A 428 -4.83 -25.61 6.63
CA ALA A 428 -4.70 -25.46 8.08
C ALA A 428 -3.70 -26.45 8.73
N THR A 429 -3.13 -27.38 7.95
CA THR A 429 -2.32 -28.50 8.45
C THR A 429 -0.86 -28.12 8.66
N TYR A 430 -0.31 -27.23 7.83
CA TYR A 430 1.04 -26.73 7.96
C TYR A 430 0.98 -25.47 8.83
N GLY A 431 1.67 -25.49 9.97
CA GLY A 431 1.57 -24.45 10.99
C GLY A 431 1.83 -23.03 10.47
N PRO A 432 1.61 -21.99 11.30
CA PRO A 432 1.72 -20.60 10.86
C PRO A 432 3.14 -20.29 10.35
N HIS A 433 3.28 -20.01 9.05
CA HIS A 433 4.52 -19.54 8.44
C HIS A 433 4.57 -18.02 8.51
N ALA A 434 4.83 -17.52 9.72
CA ALA A 434 4.91 -16.09 9.92
C ALA A 434 6.15 -15.52 9.23
N MET A 435 5.95 -14.53 8.38
CA MET A 435 7.05 -13.69 7.94
C MET A 435 7.30 -12.59 8.99
N SER A 436 8.55 -12.20 9.23
CA SER A 436 8.90 -11.25 10.31
C SER A 436 9.96 -10.22 9.94
N GLY A 437 9.93 -9.03 10.58
CA GLY A 437 11.02 -8.06 10.49
C GLY A 437 11.08 -7.36 9.14
N PHE A 438 10.00 -6.67 8.79
CA PHE A 438 9.86 -5.98 7.50
C PHE A 438 9.90 -4.48 7.72
N ILE A 439 10.80 -3.78 7.04
CA ILE A 439 11.00 -2.34 7.23
C ILE A 439 10.72 -1.60 5.93
N VAL A 440 9.77 -0.67 5.95
CA VAL A 440 9.54 0.33 4.90
C VAL A 440 9.82 1.71 5.45
N TYR A 441 10.88 2.34 4.96
CA TYR A 441 11.38 3.59 5.51
C TYR A 441 11.55 4.66 4.44
N GLY A 442 11.01 5.85 4.68
CA GLY A 442 11.26 7.02 3.83
C GLY A 442 10.82 6.87 2.36
N CYS A 443 9.94 5.92 2.06
CA CYS A 443 9.45 5.67 0.71
C CYS A 443 8.37 6.70 0.30
N THR A 444 8.19 6.88 -1.00
CA THR A 444 7.15 7.75 -1.57
C THR A 444 6.24 6.95 -2.49
N PHE A 445 4.94 7.07 -2.29
CA PHE A 445 3.89 6.43 -3.09
C PHE A 445 3.06 7.52 -3.74
N ILE A 446 2.94 7.53 -5.07
CA ILE A 446 2.27 8.56 -5.85
C ILE A 446 1.24 7.91 -6.77
N ASP A 447 -0.05 8.20 -6.56
CA ASP A 447 -1.14 7.59 -7.35
C ASP A 447 -1.03 6.05 -7.38
N VAL A 448 -0.64 5.51 -6.23
CA VAL A 448 -0.58 4.08 -5.96
C VAL A 448 -1.87 3.72 -5.24
N ARG A 449 -2.58 2.74 -5.79
CA ARG A 449 -3.91 2.37 -5.31
C ARG A 449 -3.94 1.89 -3.85
N ARG A 450 -2.96 1.09 -3.44
CA ARG A 450 -2.68 0.67 -2.06
C ARG A 450 -1.18 0.79 -1.85
N SER A 451 -0.70 1.59 -0.90
CA SER A 451 0.75 1.80 -0.77
C SER A 451 1.43 0.56 -0.19
N PHE A 452 0.87 0.04 0.89
CA PHE A 452 1.30 -1.19 1.54
C PHE A 452 0.09 -2.01 1.96
N PHE A 453 0.15 -3.32 1.78
CA PHE A 453 -0.90 -4.20 2.27
C PHE A 453 -0.33 -5.57 2.65
N SER A 454 -0.74 -6.07 3.81
CA SER A 454 -0.55 -7.48 4.15
C SER A 454 -1.84 -8.27 3.87
N GLU A 455 -1.79 -9.25 2.98
CA GLU A 455 -2.87 -10.20 2.65
C GLU A 455 -2.62 -11.53 3.37
N ASN A 456 -2.78 -11.57 4.68
CA ASN A 456 -2.46 -12.75 5.45
C ASN A 456 -3.71 -13.64 5.63
N TYR A 457 -3.92 -14.59 4.72
CA TYR A 457 -5.05 -15.52 4.76
C TYR A 457 -4.76 -16.70 5.71
N GLY A 458 -5.09 -16.53 6.99
CA GLY A 458 -4.96 -17.58 8.02
C GLY A 458 -3.57 -17.71 8.65
N GLN A 459 -2.63 -16.85 8.25
CA GLN A 459 -1.30 -16.71 8.83
C GLN A 459 -1.13 -15.30 9.41
N TYR A 460 0.05 -14.99 9.96
CA TYR A 460 0.33 -13.69 10.55
C TYR A 460 1.71 -13.18 10.14
N ALA A 461 1.80 -11.91 9.76
CA ALA A 461 3.06 -11.21 9.69
C ALA A 461 3.46 -10.66 11.07
N ARG A 462 4.76 -10.48 11.32
CA ARG A 462 5.28 -9.90 12.57
C ARG A 462 6.29 -8.81 12.33
N ASP A 463 6.41 -7.93 13.32
CA ASP A 463 7.47 -6.92 13.41
C ASP A 463 7.55 -6.08 12.11
N ILE A 464 6.40 -5.52 11.70
CA ILE A 464 6.30 -4.66 10.50
C ILE A 464 6.51 -3.21 10.89
N HIS A 465 7.54 -2.57 10.33
CA HIS A 465 7.84 -1.16 10.57
C HIS A 465 7.58 -0.37 9.29
N PHE A 466 6.65 0.59 9.34
CA PHE A 466 6.33 1.50 8.25
C PHE A 466 6.52 2.95 8.72
N ILE A 467 7.71 3.51 8.47
CA ILE A 467 8.18 4.72 9.14
C ILE A 467 8.58 5.83 8.15
N GLY A 468 8.12 7.05 8.37
CA GLY A 468 8.60 8.23 7.63
C GLY A 468 8.21 8.26 6.15
N ASN A 469 7.18 7.51 5.74
CA ASN A 469 6.79 7.39 4.33
C ASN A 469 5.82 8.51 3.91
N ARG A 470 5.75 8.75 2.61
CA ARG A 470 4.85 9.73 1.99
C ARG A 470 3.89 9.03 1.03
N VAL A 471 2.61 9.10 1.29
CA VAL A 471 1.55 8.59 0.41
C VAL A 471 0.81 9.79 -0.16
N LEU A 472 0.90 9.99 -1.47
CA LEU A 472 0.35 11.13 -2.20
C LEU A 472 -0.53 10.64 -3.34
N GLY A 473 -1.58 11.39 -3.64
CA GLY A 473 -2.48 11.04 -4.74
C GLY A 473 -3.66 10.24 -4.28
N ASN A 474 -4.29 9.51 -5.20
CA ASN A 474 -5.61 8.95 -4.95
C ASN A 474 -5.57 7.60 -4.23
N LEU A 475 -6.04 7.61 -2.99
CA LEU A 475 -6.50 6.40 -2.29
C LEU A 475 -7.86 6.01 -2.90
N ARG A 476 -7.85 5.15 -3.91
CA ARG A 476 -9.06 4.87 -4.70
C ARG A 476 -9.90 3.75 -4.08
N GLY A 477 -11.17 4.00 -3.73
CA GLY A 477 -12.22 3.01 -3.37
C GLY A 477 -12.56 2.00 -4.48
N TYR A 478 -12.93 0.74 -4.17
CA TYR A 478 -13.42 -0.24 -5.18
C TYR A 478 -14.91 -0.44 -4.98
N PRO A 479 -15.72 -0.64 -6.04
CA PRO A 479 -17.16 -0.79 -5.88
C PRO A 479 -17.64 -2.03 -5.10
N ALA A 480 -16.76 -2.98 -4.74
CA ALA A 480 -17.16 -4.23 -4.08
C ALA A 480 -16.38 -4.49 -2.78
N ALA A 481 -17.09 -4.59 -1.66
CA ALA A 481 -16.89 -5.27 -0.37
C ALA A 481 -15.48 -5.45 0.29
N LYS A 482 -14.37 -5.12 -0.36
CA LYS A 482 -13.04 -5.15 0.24
C LYS A 482 -12.66 -3.72 0.64
N THR A 483 -12.50 -3.50 1.94
CA THR A 483 -12.02 -2.24 2.53
C THR A 483 -10.66 -1.88 1.94
N LYS A 484 -10.47 -0.59 1.60
CA LYS A 484 -9.31 -0.14 0.83
C LYS A 484 -8.47 0.89 1.54
N ASN A 485 -7.16 0.66 1.53
CA ASN A 485 -6.30 1.21 2.55
C ASN A 485 -5.03 1.79 1.91
N GLY A 486 -4.59 2.96 2.37
CA GLY A 486 -3.22 3.42 2.11
C GLY A 486 -2.21 2.41 2.66
N ILE A 487 -2.37 2.07 3.94
CA ILE A 487 -1.69 0.97 4.63
C ILE A 487 -2.73 -0.03 5.13
N GLY A 488 -2.69 -1.27 4.67
CA GLY A 488 -3.47 -2.38 5.22
C GLY A 488 -2.62 -3.31 6.08
N LEU A 489 -2.93 -3.37 7.37
CA LEU A 489 -2.37 -4.33 8.33
C LEU A 489 -3.42 -5.41 8.62
N VAL A 490 -3.51 -6.42 7.76
CA VAL A 490 -4.41 -7.57 7.96
C VAL A 490 -3.63 -8.72 8.58
N ALA A 491 -4.10 -9.20 9.73
CA ALA A 491 -3.49 -10.27 10.52
C ALA A 491 -1.99 -10.02 10.79
N VAL A 492 -1.67 -8.89 11.40
CA VAL A 492 -0.29 -8.53 11.78
C VAL A 492 -0.14 -8.59 13.30
N LYS A 493 0.99 -9.13 13.80
CA LYS A 493 1.35 -9.18 15.22
C LYS A 493 2.64 -8.42 15.46
N GLY A 494 2.58 -7.23 16.04
CA GLY A 494 3.75 -6.36 16.08
C GLY A 494 3.81 -5.52 14.82
N ALA A 495 3.31 -4.29 14.88
CA ALA A 495 3.53 -3.31 13.83
C ALA A 495 3.75 -1.92 14.41
N ILE A 496 4.64 -1.16 13.76
CA ILE A 496 4.89 0.24 14.06
C ILE A 496 4.63 1.03 12.79
N VAL A 497 3.66 1.92 12.83
CA VAL A 497 3.37 2.86 11.74
C VAL A 497 3.59 4.26 12.28
N SER A 498 4.73 4.86 11.96
CA SER A 498 5.16 6.11 12.59
C SER A 498 5.61 7.19 11.61
N ALA A 499 5.33 8.45 11.92
CA ALA A 499 5.84 9.62 11.19
C ALA A 499 5.50 9.62 9.67
N ASN A 500 4.42 8.94 9.27
CA ASN A 500 4.01 8.91 7.86
C ASN A 500 3.15 10.12 7.52
N THR A 501 3.29 10.64 6.29
CA THR A 501 2.37 11.63 5.74
C THR A 501 1.52 10.98 4.66
N MET A 502 0.21 10.98 4.82
CA MET A 502 -0.74 10.51 3.80
C MET A 502 -1.65 11.65 3.40
N ARG A 503 -1.67 11.99 2.11
CA ARG A 503 -2.47 13.08 1.58
C ARG A 503 -3.26 12.62 0.36
N ASN A 504 -4.56 12.44 0.53
CA ASN A 504 -5.49 12.19 -0.55
C ASN A 504 -5.87 13.50 -1.24
N VAL A 505 -5.72 13.58 -2.57
CA VAL A 505 -5.91 14.84 -3.35
C VAL A 505 -6.91 14.72 -4.51
N GLY A 506 -7.60 13.59 -4.68
CA GLY A 506 -8.70 13.48 -5.65
C GLY A 506 -8.31 13.34 -7.13
N ASN A 507 -7.05 13.07 -7.45
CA ASN A 507 -6.48 13.09 -8.81
C ASN A 507 -6.89 11.94 -9.77
N MET A 508 -7.76 11.00 -9.39
CA MET A 508 -8.34 10.01 -10.32
C MET A 508 -9.86 10.19 -10.47
N PRO A 509 -10.37 10.17 -11.71
CA PRO A 509 -11.82 10.17 -11.95
C PRO A 509 -12.44 8.89 -11.37
N LEU A 510 -13.46 9.05 -10.51
CA LEU A 510 -14.18 7.94 -9.87
C LEU A 510 -15.67 7.96 -10.24
N VAL A 511 -16.17 6.76 -10.53
CA VAL A 511 -17.58 6.38 -10.41
C VAL A 511 -17.73 5.79 -9.01
N ILE A 512 -18.53 6.43 -8.17
CA ILE A 512 -18.67 6.13 -6.74
C ILE A 512 -19.37 4.78 -6.56
N GLY A 513 -18.67 3.80 -6.01
CA GLY A 513 -19.29 2.69 -5.29
C GLY A 513 -19.27 2.99 -3.79
N THR A 514 -20.19 2.41 -3.02
CA THR A 514 -20.43 2.69 -1.58
C THR A 514 -19.40 2.04 -0.64
N ALA A 515 -18.14 1.90 -1.04
CA ALA A 515 -17.15 1.16 -0.24
C ALA A 515 -16.23 2.10 0.53
N ASP A 516 -16.02 1.77 1.81
CA ASP A 516 -15.21 2.53 2.75
C ASP A 516 -13.73 2.60 2.31
N CYS A 517 -13.22 3.83 2.23
CA CYS A 517 -11.81 4.12 1.98
C CYS A 517 -11.11 4.55 3.27
N SER A 518 -9.91 4.03 3.50
CA SER A 518 -9.14 4.33 4.70
C SER A 518 -7.68 4.69 4.44
N SER A 519 -7.09 5.60 5.23
CA SER A 519 -5.64 5.86 5.13
C SER A 519 -4.83 4.70 5.73
N ILE A 520 -5.19 4.26 6.94
CA ILE A 520 -4.62 3.12 7.64
C ILE A 520 -5.75 2.21 8.08
N VAL A 521 -5.60 0.91 7.87
CA VAL A 521 -6.53 -0.09 8.39
C VAL A 521 -5.80 -1.18 9.13
N ILE A 522 -6.35 -1.48 10.30
CA ILE A 522 -6.00 -2.63 11.11
C ILE A 522 -7.17 -3.61 11.01
N ALA A 523 -6.91 -4.79 10.49
CA ALA A 523 -7.93 -5.82 10.33
C ALA A 523 -7.48 -7.18 10.84
N GLY A 524 -8.45 -7.91 11.38
CA GLY A 524 -8.27 -9.22 11.98
C GLY A 524 -7.87 -10.29 10.97
N GLY A 525 -6.95 -11.17 11.36
CA GLY A 525 -7.01 -12.58 10.97
C GLY A 525 -8.04 -13.32 11.84
N ALA A 526 -8.25 -14.62 11.62
CA ALA A 526 -9.20 -15.42 12.40
C ALA A 526 -9.14 -15.11 13.92
N VAL A 527 -10.30 -14.83 14.50
CA VAL A 527 -10.55 -14.31 15.85
C VAL A 527 -9.63 -14.95 16.91
N GLY A 528 -8.87 -14.15 17.67
CA GLY A 528 -8.13 -14.61 18.86
C GLY A 528 -6.62 -14.38 18.89
N SER A 529 -6.04 -13.67 17.92
CA SER A 529 -4.63 -13.26 17.96
C SER A 529 -4.48 -11.84 18.52
N SER A 530 -3.68 -11.66 19.56
CA SER A 530 -3.26 -10.34 20.01
C SER A 530 -2.44 -9.62 18.92
N MET A 531 -2.65 -8.31 18.77
CA MET A 531 -2.06 -7.49 17.71
C MET A 531 -1.40 -6.25 18.31
N ASN A 532 -0.17 -6.38 18.78
CA ASN A 532 0.59 -5.25 19.32
C ASN A 532 0.88 -4.24 18.19
N ILE A 533 0.02 -3.25 17.99
CA ILE A 533 0.13 -2.31 16.87
C ILE A 533 0.22 -0.89 17.41
N LYS A 534 1.30 -0.20 17.06
CA LYS A 534 1.56 1.19 17.45
C LYS A 534 1.45 2.09 16.23
N LEU A 535 0.50 3.02 16.24
CA LEU A 535 0.38 4.10 15.26
C LEU A 535 0.72 5.42 15.94
N CYS A 536 1.82 6.08 15.57
CA CYS A 536 2.18 7.36 16.16
C CYS A 536 2.69 8.42 15.18
N ASP A 537 2.49 9.70 15.49
CA ASP A 537 3.04 10.83 14.73
C ASP A 537 2.65 10.85 13.23
N ASN A 538 1.56 10.19 12.84
CA ASN A 538 1.13 10.16 11.45
C ASN A 538 0.32 11.42 11.12
N ASN A 539 0.54 11.98 9.93
CA ASN A 539 -0.20 13.12 9.39
C ASN A 539 -1.08 12.67 8.22
N LEU A 540 -2.38 12.50 8.48
CA LEU A 540 -3.37 11.94 7.56
C LEU A 540 -4.34 13.05 7.13
N ILE A 541 -4.31 13.38 5.85
CA ILE A 541 -5.00 14.52 5.25
C ILE A 541 -5.82 14.04 4.05
N ASP A 542 -7.07 14.47 3.97
CA ASP A 542 -7.89 14.35 2.77
C ASP A 542 -8.36 15.72 2.29
N ASP A 543 -7.76 16.19 1.21
CA ASP A 543 -8.12 17.44 0.53
C ASP A 543 -8.93 17.20 -0.74
N SER A 544 -9.38 15.96 -0.98
CA SER A 544 -9.97 15.55 -2.25
C SER A 544 -11.41 16.06 -2.48
N GLY A 545 -12.07 16.52 -1.42
CA GLY A 545 -13.48 16.90 -1.45
C GLY A 545 -14.42 15.68 -1.52
N ASN A 546 -15.72 15.92 -1.75
CA ASN A 546 -16.77 14.94 -1.48
C ASN A 546 -16.85 13.75 -2.47
N THR A 547 -16.16 13.80 -3.61
CA THR A 547 -16.31 12.81 -4.71
C THR A 547 -15.26 11.70 -4.74
N THR A 548 -14.16 11.85 -3.99
CA THR A 548 -13.00 10.93 -3.97
C THR A 548 -12.47 10.74 -2.55
N ARG A 549 -13.37 10.92 -1.58
CA ARG A 549 -13.09 11.06 -0.16
C ARG A 549 -12.52 9.79 0.46
N THR A 550 -11.65 9.99 1.42
CA THR A 550 -11.25 9.04 2.46
C THR A 550 -12.37 9.04 3.50
N ASP A 551 -13.05 7.91 3.67
CA ASP A 551 -14.13 7.81 4.67
C ASP A 551 -13.55 7.81 6.08
N TYR A 552 -12.46 7.05 6.29
CA TYR A 552 -11.76 6.97 7.56
C TYR A 552 -10.26 7.27 7.45
N HIS A 553 -9.64 8.02 8.35
CA HIS A 553 -8.16 8.03 8.35
C HIS A 553 -7.62 6.74 8.95
N ILE A 554 -8.07 6.36 10.15
CA ILE A 554 -7.68 5.12 10.82
C ILE A 554 -8.93 4.27 11.05
N ASN A 555 -8.96 3.06 10.50
CA ASN A 555 -10.02 2.09 10.76
C ASN A 555 -9.46 0.85 11.46
N VAL A 556 -9.91 0.64 12.68
CA VAL A 556 -9.53 -0.49 13.53
C VAL A 556 -10.69 -1.46 13.63
N SER A 557 -10.63 -2.53 12.84
CA SER A 557 -11.73 -3.51 12.76
C SER A 557 -11.53 -4.74 13.64
N ALA A 558 -10.28 -5.05 14.02
CA ALA A 558 -9.97 -6.06 15.02
C ALA A 558 -8.57 -5.85 15.62
N GLY A 559 -8.28 -6.54 16.74
CA GLY A 559 -6.95 -6.60 17.35
C GLY A 559 -6.99 -6.52 18.88
N ALA A 560 -5.82 -6.58 19.51
CA ALA A 560 -5.63 -6.39 20.94
C ALA A 560 -4.34 -5.61 21.13
N ASP A 561 -4.30 -4.67 22.09
CA ASP A 561 -3.10 -3.91 22.44
C ASP A 561 -2.68 -2.95 21.31
N ILE A 562 -3.64 -2.13 20.89
CA ILE A 562 -3.44 -1.10 19.88
C ILE A 562 -3.12 0.23 20.55
N GLU A 563 -2.01 0.84 20.16
CA GLU A 563 -1.47 2.09 20.69
C GLU A 563 -1.59 3.21 19.64
N LEU A 564 -2.25 4.31 19.97
CA LEU A 564 -2.47 5.46 19.07
C LEU A 564 -1.98 6.78 19.69
N TYR A 565 -0.88 7.36 19.20
CA TYR A 565 -0.29 8.56 19.81
C TYR A 565 0.00 9.68 18.82
N ASP A 566 -0.33 10.92 19.17
CA ASP A 566 0.14 12.13 18.47
C ASP A 566 -0.14 12.14 16.94
N ASN A 567 -1.17 11.43 16.49
CA ASN A 567 -1.58 11.45 15.09
C ASN A 567 -2.38 12.72 14.77
N THR A 568 -2.22 13.28 13.57
CA THR A 568 -3.03 14.39 13.05
C THR A 568 -3.90 13.90 11.90
N LEU A 569 -5.22 14.07 12.03
CA LEU A 569 -6.25 13.54 11.13
C LEU A 569 -7.10 14.72 10.63
N SER A 570 -7.30 14.86 9.32
CA SER A 570 -8.11 15.97 8.79
C SER A 570 -8.71 15.68 7.41
N GLY A 571 -9.99 16.00 7.24
CA GLY A 571 -10.67 15.95 5.94
C GLY A 571 -11.39 14.64 5.62
N ALA A 572 -11.21 13.59 6.44
CA ALA A 572 -12.02 12.36 6.30
C ALA A 572 -13.52 12.67 6.39
N SER A 573 -14.31 12.03 5.52
CA SER A 573 -15.72 12.37 5.35
C SER A 573 -16.66 11.73 6.36
N GLU A 574 -16.26 10.62 6.98
CA GLU A 574 -17.06 9.97 8.02
C GLU A 574 -16.42 10.11 9.39
N ALA A 575 -15.17 9.66 9.55
CA ALA A 575 -14.45 9.80 10.82
C ALA A 575 -12.92 9.85 10.64
N GLY A 576 -12.22 10.64 11.45
CA GLY A 576 -10.77 10.51 11.56
C GLY A 576 -10.33 9.13 12.08
N LEU A 577 -11.02 8.60 13.08
CA LEU A 577 -10.74 7.30 13.69
C LEU A 577 -12.06 6.54 13.89
N ILE A 578 -12.10 5.28 13.45
CA ILE A 578 -13.20 4.35 13.72
C ILE A 578 -12.67 3.06 14.35
N ILE A 579 -13.37 2.57 15.37
CA ILE A 579 -13.06 1.33 16.08
C ILE A 579 -14.30 0.42 16.03
N ALA A 580 -14.23 -0.70 15.31
CA ALA A 580 -15.31 -1.66 15.27
C ALA A 580 -15.34 -2.47 16.58
N ALA A 581 -16.38 -2.23 17.40
CA ALA A 581 -16.42 -2.63 18.79
C ALA A 581 -16.36 -4.15 19.08
N THR A 582 -16.63 -5.01 18.09
CA THR A 582 -16.72 -6.47 18.32
C THR A 582 -15.39 -7.20 18.24
N GLY A 583 -14.35 -6.60 17.66
CA GLY A 583 -13.06 -7.26 17.37
C GLY A 583 -11.85 -6.71 18.13
N VAL A 584 -12.01 -5.63 18.90
CA VAL A 584 -10.91 -4.90 19.55
C VAL A 584 -10.98 -5.07 21.06
N SER A 585 -9.98 -5.73 21.67
CA SER A 585 -10.01 -6.03 23.11
C SER A 585 -9.30 -4.99 23.98
N ASN A 586 -8.25 -4.34 23.47
CA ASN A 586 -7.51 -3.29 24.18
C ASN A 586 -7.00 -2.23 23.20
N ILE A 587 -7.22 -0.96 23.52
CA ILE A 587 -6.74 0.19 22.77
C ILE A 587 -6.35 1.28 23.76
N THR A 588 -5.15 1.81 23.62
CA THR A 588 -4.64 2.95 24.37
C THR A 588 -4.30 4.05 23.39
N GLY A 589 -4.50 5.31 23.78
CA GLY A 589 -4.13 6.40 22.92
C GLY A 589 -4.18 7.74 23.60
N SER A 590 -3.43 8.69 23.07
CA SER A 590 -3.47 10.08 23.49
C SER A 590 -3.08 11.02 22.35
N ASN A 591 -3.58 12.26 22.41
CA ASN A 591 -3.20 13.37 21.51
C ASN A 591 -3.45 13.14 20.01
N ASN A 592 -4.44 12.34 19.63
CA ASN A 592 -4.82 12.14 18.23
C ASN A 592 -5.72 13.28 17.73
N LYS A 593 -5.14 14.35 17.19
CA LYS A 593 -5.88 15.53 16.71
C LYS A 593 -6.79 15.17 15.53
N GLY A 594 -8.08 15.51 15.61
CA GLY A 594 -9.05 15.29 14.53
C GLY A 594 -9.70 13.90 14.54
N ALA A 595 -9.46 13.09 15.56
CA ALA A 595 -10.33 11.95 15.87
C ALA A 595 -11.70 12.49 16.34
N PHE A 596 -12.80 11.96 15.80
CA PHE A 596 -14.17 12.42 16.15
C PHE A 596 -14.55 12.13 17.61
N GLU A 597 -13.88 11.14 18.19
CA GLU A 597 -13.93 10.84 19.61
C GLU A 597 -12.48 10.76 20.07
N ASP A 598 -12.05 11.71 20.92
CA ASP A 598 -10.80 11.60 21.67
C ASP A 598 -10.92 10.38 22.60
N PHE A 599 -10.67 9.18 22.08
CA PHE A 599 -10.53 7.96 22.87
C PHE A 599 -9.17 8.00 23.58
N SER A 600 -9.03 8.86 24.58
CA SER A 600 -8.05 8.61 25.63
C SER A 600 -8.74 7.82 26.72
N TRP A 601 -8.44 6.53 26.85
CA TRP A 601 -8.56 5.90 28.15
C TRP A 601 -7.42 6.47 28.99
N GLY A 602 -7.65 7.63 29.62
CA GLY A 602 -6.74 8.10 30.65
C GLY A 602 -6.68 7.12 31.81
N PRO A 603 -5.92 7.45 32.86
CA PRO A 603 -6.19 6.84 34.15
C PRO A 603 -7.69 6.92 34.41
N VAL A 604 -8.32 5.78 34.64
CA VAL A 604 -9.72 5.73 35.05
C VAL A 604 -9.75 5.72 36.57
N ALA A 605 -10.54 6.61 37.15
CA ALA A 605 -10.91 6.53 38.55
C ALA A 605 -12.16 5.64 38.66
N VAL A 606 -12.07 4.65 39.54
CA VAL A 606 -13.19 3.74 39.83
C VAL A 606 -13.83 4.20 41.14
N PHE A 607 -15.12 4.53 41.06
CA PHE A 607 -15.90 4.91 42.24
C PHE A 607 -16.97 3.87 42.49
N GLN A 608 -16.97 3.31 43.69
CA GLN A 608 -17.97 2.32 44.07
C GLN A 608 -19.00 2.92 45.02
N PHE A 609 -20.25 2.61 44.74
CA PHE A 609 -21.41 2.99 45.53
C PHE A 609 -22.14 1.72 45.95
N ALA A 610 -22.58 1.63 47.20
CA ALA A 610 -23.38 0.52 47.70
C ALA A 610 -24.71 0.99 48.31
N ALA A 611 -25.72 0.13 48.22
CA ALA A 611 -26.92 0.23 49.03
C ALA A 611 -27.34 -1.16 49.51
N ASP A 612 -27.62 -1.26 50.80
CA ASP A 612 -28.05 -2.50 51.43
C ASP A 612 -29.56 -2.63 51.33
N ASN A 613 -30.05 -3.86 51.17
CA ASN A 613 -31.48 -4.20 51.14
C ASN A 613 -32.29 -3.32 50.17
N VAL A 614 -32.02 -3.44 48.87
CA VAL A 614 -32.68 -2.67 47.82
C VAL A 614 -34.21 -2.78 47.97
N PRO A 615 -34.92 -1.64 48.16
CA PRO A 615 -36.34 -1.67 48.45
C PRO A 615 -37.13 -2.13 47.22
N ALA A 616 -38.15 -2.96 47.43
CA ALA A 616 -39.10 -3.31 46.38
C ALA A 616 -39.89 -2.10 45.87
N SER A 617 -39.97 -1.00 46.62
CA SER A 617 -40.79 0.16 46.25
C SER A 617 -40.24 0.89 45.03
N ALA A 618 -41.12 1.34 44.13
CA ALA A 618 -40.77 2.15 42.96
C ALA A 618 -40.26 3.58 43.27
N ASN A 619 -39.92 3.86 44.53
CA ASN A 619 -39.35 5.14 44.93
C ASN A 619 -37.84 5.14 44.65
N PRO A 620 -37.28 6.21 44.07
CA PRO A 620 -35.85 6.37 43.93
C PRO A 620 -35.15 6.31 45.29
N PHE A 621 -34.06 5.56 45.37
CA PHE A 621 -33.18 5.53 46.53
C PHE A 621 -31.74 5.85 46.12
N TYR A 622 -30.97 6.37 47.08
CA TYR A 622 -29.57 6.72 46.86
C TYR A 622 -28.68 5.50 47.08
N VAL A 623 -27.75 5.29 46.15
CA VAL A 623 -26.66 4.34 46.32
C VAL A 623 -25.46 5.15 46.83
N ARG A 624 -24.95 4.82 48.02
CA ARG A 624 -24.01 5.67 48.76
C ARG A 624 -22.57 5.33 48.40
N PRO A 625 -21.64 6.30 48.32
CA PRO A 625 -20.23 5.99 48.12
C PRO A 625 -19.72 5.04 49.24
N ILE A 626 -18.98 4.00 48.87
CA ILE A 626 -18.41 3.06 49.84
C ILE A 626 -17.40 3.78 50.75
N ASN A 627 -17.42 3.45 52.04
CA ASN A 627 -16.58 4.02 53.10
C ASN A 627 -16.89 5.49 53.48
N TRP A 628 -17.99 6.07 53.00
CA TRP A 628 -18.38 7.45 53.34
C TRP A 628 -19.69 7.44 54.14
N ALA A 629 -19.58 7.55 55.46
CA ALA A 629 -20.75 7.59 56.33
C ALA A 629 -21.40 8.98 56.30
N GLY A 630 -22.58 9.08 55.67
CA GLY A 630 -23.48 10.25 55.79
C GLY A 630 -23.76 11.01 54.50
N ASP A 631 -22.90 10.90 53.48
CA ASP A 631 -23.09 11.57 52.19
C ASP A 631 -23.73 10.62 51.15
N THR A 632 -24.64 11.14 50.34
CA THR A 632 -25.28 10.42 49.22
C THR A 632 -24.60 10.68 47.88
N ASP A 633 -23.57 11.52 47.89
CA ASP A 633 -22.89 12.03 46.71
C ASP A 633 -21.38 12.18 46.98
N PHE A 634 -20.60 12.13 45.91
CA PHE A 634 -19.15 12.17 45.92
C PHE A 634 -18.68 13.43 45.19
N GLY A 635 -17.94 14.29 45.89
CA GLY A 635 -17.32 15.47 45.29
C GLY A 635 -16.13 15.08 44.43
N MET A 636 -16.17 15.38 43.13
CA MET A 636 -15.09 15.04 42.22
C MET A 636 -13.85 15.88 42.50
N PRO A 637 -12.70 15.26 42.84
CA PRO A 637 -11.48 16.01 43.15
C PRO A 637 -10.84 16.64 41.91
N MET A 638 -11.21 16.17 40.71
CA MET A 638 -10.71 16.64 39.43
C MET A 638 -11.79 16.48 38.35
N THR A 639 -11.61 17.17 37.23
CA THR A 639 -12.49 17.03 36.07
C THR A 639 -12.37 15.63 35.48
N GLY A 640 -13.50 15.02 35.15
CA GLY A 640 -13.54 13.70 34.52
C GLY A 640 -14.83 13.44 33.76
N ARG A 641 -14.89 12.31 33.07
CA ARG A 641 -16.01 11.93 32.22
C ARG A 641 -16.49 10.52 32.55
N ILE A 642 -17.79 10.32 32.74
CA ILE A 642 -18.35 8.98 32.98
C ILE A 642 -18.25 8.17 31.68
N VAL A 643 -17.47 7.09 31.69
CA VAL A 643 -17.23 6.21 30.53
C VAL A 643 -17.78 4.80 30.71
N GLY A 644 -18.18 4.43 31.93
CA GLY A 644 -18.80 3.13 32.19
C GLY A 644 -19.55 3.07 33.51
N ILE A 645 -20.48 2.11 33.58
CA ILE A 645 -21.20 1.76 34.79
C ILE A 645 -21.32 0.23 34.91
N GLY A 646 -20.88 -0.30 36.04
CA GLY A 646 -21.05 -1.69 36.44
C GLY A 646 -22.05 -1.78 37.58
N VAL A 647 -22.83 -2.85 37.61
CA VAL A 647 -23.78 -3.14 38.67
C VAL A 647 -23.64 -4.59 39.09
N LYS A 648 -23.47 -4.81 40.39
CA LYS A 648 -23.39 -6.12 41.02
C LYS A 648 -24.42 -6.20 42.13
N LEU A 649 -25.09 -7.33 42.25
CA LEU A 649 -26.03 -7.63 43.32
C LEU A 649 -25.43 -8.69 44.26
N SER A 650 -25.83 -8.68 45.54
CA SER A 650 -25.43 -9.75 46.46
C SER A 650 -26.19 -11.06 46.20
N GLN A 651 -27.31 -11.02 45.47
CA GLN A 651 -28.16 -12.17 45.12
C GLN A 651 -28.72 -12.03 43.70
N SER A 652 -28.97 -13.15 43.02
CA SER A 652 -29.59 -13.16 41.71
C SER A 652 -31.06 -12.73 41.78
N LEU A 653 -31.51 -11.90 40.84
CA LEU A 653 -32.91 -11.49 40.77
C LEU A 653 -33.83 -12.64 40.38
N THR A 654 -34.89 -12.83 41.15
CA THR A 654 -35.99 -13.77 40.87
C THR A 654 -37.18 -13.09 40.20
N ALA A 655 -37.36 -11.77 40.40
CA ALA A 655 -38.36 -10.95 39.74
C ALA A 655 -37.96 -9.45 39.72
N GLY A 656 -38.62 -8.69 38.84
CA GLY A 656 -38.47 -7.24 38.70
C GLY A 656 -37.24 -6.77 37.92
N SER A 657 -37.10 -5.45 37.90
CA SER A 657 -36.03 -4.69 37.26
C SER A 657 -35.72 -3.44 38.09
N PHE A 658 -34.55 -2.86 37.85
CA PHE A 658 -34.21 -1.57 38.42
C PHE A 658 -33.34 -0.77 37.47
N GLU A 659 -33.47 0.54 37.56
CA GLU A 659 -32.76 1.51 36.75
C GLU A 659 -31.75 2.23 37.63
N VAL A 660 -30.48 2.23 37.25
CA VAL A 660 -29.41 2.99 37.91
C VAL A 660 -29.07 4.19 37.04
N ALA A 661 -28.90 5.36 37.64
CA ALA A 661 -28.54 6.56 36.92
C ALA A 661 -27.54 7.40 37.73
N PRO A 662 -26.40 7.79 37.14
CA PRO A 662 -25.56 8.83 37.71
C PRO A 662 -26.22 10.21 37.53
N TYR A 663 -26.03 11.07 38.52
CA TYR A 663 -26.48 12.45 38.55
C TYR A 663 -25.31 13.37 38.87
N ILE A 664 -25.24 14.53 38.20
CA ILE A 664 -24.35 15.64 38.58
C ILE A 664 -25.26 16.75 39.12
N GLY A 665 -25.16 17.01 40.42
CA GLY A 665 -26.16 17.82 41.11
C GLY A 665 -27.57 17.23 40.97
N ALA A 666 -28.52 18.00 40.45
CA ALA A 666 -29.91 17.56 40.22
C ALA A 666 -30.13 16.93 38.82
N SER A 667 -29.16 17.03 37.92
CA SER A 667 -29.30 16.62 36.52
C SER A 667 -28.93 15.15 36.36
N LYS A 668 -29.85 14.38 35.78
CA LYS A 668 -29.62 12.98 35.40
C LYS A 668 -28.65 12.95 34.20
N VAL A 669 -27.51 12.28 34.35
CA VAL A 669 -26.47 12.23 33.32
C VAL A 669 -26.76 11.17 32.27
N SER A 670 -27.08 9.97 32.73
CA SER A 670 -27.40 8.83 31.87
C SER A 670 -28.36 7.90 32.58
N THR A 671 -29.01 7.03 31.82
CA THR A 671 -29.94 6.03 32.34
C THR A 671 -29.37 4.65 32.06
N PHE A 672 -29.24 3.82 33.10
CA PHE A 672 -28.80 2.44 32.98
C PHE A 672 -29.89 1.51 33.50
N ALA A 673 -30.77 1.07 32.61
CA ALA A 673 -31.77 0.06 32.93
C ALA A 673 -31.11 -1.31 33.07
N VAL A 674 -31.32 -1.96 34.22
CA VAL A 674 -30.90 -3.35 34.50
C VAL A 674 -32.16 -4.20 34.62
N THR A 675 -32.41 -5.03 33.62
CA THR A 675 -33.51 -6.01 33.65
C THR A 675 -33.00 -7.38 34.10
N ARG A 676 -33.91 -8.26 34.52
CA ARG A 676 -33.60 -9.66 34.85
C ARG A 676 -32.89 -10.39 33.68
N THR A 677 -33.30 -10.11 32.45
CA THR A 677 -32.68 -10.69 31.24
C THR A 677 -31.23 -10.25 31.09
N ASP A 678 -30.89 -9.04 31.51
CA ASP A 678 -29.54 -8.49 31.40
C ASP A 678 -28.55 -9.15 32.37
N LEU A 679 -29.02 -9.65 33.51
CA LEU A 679 -28.18 -10.32 34.52
C LEU A 679 -27.99 -11.83 34.24
N GLY A 680 -28.75 -12.46 33.33
CA GLY A 680 -28.50 -13.83 32.87
C GLY A 680 -28.46 -14.92 33.96
N GLY A 681 -29.00 -14.67 35.15
CA GLY A 681 -28.86 -15.54 36.34
C GLY A 681 -27.56 -15.34 37.13
N LEU A 682 -26.63 -14.51 36.64
CA LEU A 682 -25.42 -14.06 37.32
C LEU A 682 -25.71 -12.86 38.23
N ALA A 683 -24.88 -12.67 39.24
CA ALA A 683 -24.98 -11.58 40.21
C ALA A 683 -24.27 -10.29 39.77
N GLU A 684 -23.70 -10.23 38.56
CA GLU A 684 -22.84 -9.12 38.11
C GLU A 684 -23.06 -8.78 36.62
N LEU A 685 -23.25 -7.50 36.32
CA LEU A 685 -23.41 -6.94 34.98
C LEU A 685 -22.52 -5.70 34.83
N ILE A 686 -21.61 -5.72 33.86
CA ILE A 686 -20.82 -4.54 33.48
C ILE A 686 -21.21 -4.14 32.06
N ARG A 687 -21.56 -2.85 31.84
CA ARG A 687 -21.84 -2.32 30.50
C ARG A 687 -21.12 -0.99 30.29
N LYS A 688 -20.69 -0.75 29.05
CA LYS A 688 -20.24 0.57 28.62
C LYS A 688 -21.46 1.50 28.54
N THR A 689 -21.33 2.76 28.98
CA THR A 689 -22.39 3.76 28.79
C THR A 689 -22.50 4.08 27.30
N GLN A 690 -23.67 3.85 26.70
CA GLN A 690 -23.93 3.80 25.25
C GLN A 690 -23.76 5.11 24.46
N THR A 691 -23.20 6.19 25.00
CA THR A 691 -23.07 7.46 24.26
C THR A 691 -21.65 8.00 24.31
N GLY A 692 -21.00 8.04 23.13
CA GLY A 692 -19.65 8.55 22.85
C GLY A 692 -19.45 10.06 23.13
N GLY A 693 -20.32 10.67 23.94
CA GLY A 693 -20.26 12.07 24.37
C GLY A 693 -20.35 12.29 25.88
N GLY A 694 -20.11 11.26 26.71
CA GLY A 694 -20.19 11.27 28.18
C GLY A 694 -20.07 12.65 28.85
N VAL A 695 -21.01 12.95 29.75
CA VAL A 695 -21.11 14.26 30.40
C VAL A 695 -19.83 14.56 31.19
N LEU A 696 -19.23 15.72 30.90
CA LEU A 696 -18.08 16.24 31.62
C LEU A 696 -18.50 16.62 33.04
N ILE A 697 -17.83 16.06 34.03
CA ILE A 697 -17.96 16.41 35.44
C ILE A 697 -16.78 17.31 35.79
N LYS A 698 -17.04 18.53 36.23
CA LYS A 698 -15.97 19.47 36.63
C LYS A 698 -15.43 19.13 38.01
N ALA A 699 -14.17 19.48 38.27
CA ALA A 699 -13.63 19.45 39.63
C ALA A 699 -14.55 20.24 40.60
N GLY A 700 -14.88 19.63 41.73
CA GLY A 700 -15.80 20.17 42.75
C GLY A 700 -17.28 19.85 42.52
N GLU A 701 -17.69 19.38 41.34
CA GLU A 701 -19.06 18.90 41.13
C GLU A 701 -19.29 17.58 41.89
N ARG A 702 -20.52 17.40 42.40
CA ARG A 702 -20.89 16.22 43.18
C ARG A 702 -21.66 15.23 42.31
N ILE A 703 -21.21 13.98 42.32
CA ILE A 703 -21.84 12.85 41.63
C ILE A 703 -22.66 12.06 42.63
N SER A 704 -23.93 11.80 42.33
CA SER A 704 -24.73 10.81 43.07
C SER A 704 -25.18 9.69 42.16
N ILE A 705 -25.41 8.51 42.74
CA ILE A 705 -26.09 7.41 42.07
C ILE A 705 -27.49 7.28 42.66
N ARG A 706 -28.49 7.25 41.78
CA ARG A 706 -29.86 6.91 42.16
C ARG A 706 -30.27 5.65 41.45
N ALA A 707 -30.96 4.79 42.19
CA ALA A 707 -31.57 3.60 41.65
C ALA A 707 -33.09 3.66 41.85
N VAL A 708 -33.85 3.17 40.87
CA VAL A 708 -35.31 3.10 40.88
C VAL A 708 -35.70 1.67 40.55
N THR A 709 -36.41 0.98 41.45
CA THR A 709 -36.96 -0.34 41.12
C THR A 709 -38.30 -0.19 40.41
N ASP A 710 -38.76 -1.22 39.72
CA ASP A 710 -40.08 -1.22 39.08
C ASP A 710 -41.25 -1.54 40.02
N GLY A 711 -41.01 -1.64 41.34
CA GLY A 711 -42.04 -2.05 42.30
C GLY A 711 -42.09 -3.55 42.58
N SER A 712 -41.39 -4.38 41.79
CA SER A 712 -41.53 -5.85 41.79
C SER A 712 -40.22 -6.60 42.04
N LEU A 713 -39.17 -5.90 42.48
CA LEU A 713 -37.84 -6.47 42.70
C LEU A 713 -37.87 -7.56 43.79
N SER A 714 -37.33 -8.75 43.48
CA SER A 714 -37.16 -9.85 44.43
C SER A 714 -35.83 -10.58 44.21
N PRO A 715 -35.06 -10.91 45.27
CA PRO A 715 -35.38 -10.69 46.69
C PRO A 715 -35.08 -9.24 47.13
N THR A 716 -35.88 -8.71 48.04
CA THR A 716 -35.74 -7.34 48.60
C THR A 716 -34.58 -7.19 49.58
N THR A 717 -33.90 -8.30 49.87
CA THR A 717 -32.69 -8.37 50.69
C THR A 717 -31.41 -8.36 49.83
N SER A 718 -31.54 -8.07 48.52
CA SER A 718 -30.38 -7.92 47.66
C SER A 718 -29.70 -6.59 47.96
N ASP A 719 -28.39 -6.63 48.18
CA ASP A 719 -27.55 -5.44 48.23
C ASP A 719 -27.09 -5.14 46.80
N ILE A 720 -26.88 -3.86 46.49
CA ILE A 720 -26.39 -3.41 45.20
C ILE A 720 -25.05 -2.71 45.36
N LEU A 721 -24.11 -3.06 44.48
CA LEU A 721 -22.82 -2.40 44.28
C LEU A 721 -22.83 -1.80 42.86
N VAL A 722 -22.77 -0.49 42.76
CA VAL A 722 -22.63 0.25 41.51
C VAL A 722 -21.20 0.75 41.38
N THR A 723 -20.53 0.38 40.31
CA THR A 723 -19.18 0.80 39.97
C THR A 723 -19.25 1.83 38.84
N LEU A 724 -18.93 3.10 39.12
CA LEU A 724 -18.68 4.10 38.09
C LEU A 724 -17.24 4.04 37.62
N ILE A 725 -17.06 4.06 36.31
CA ILE A 725 -15.75 4.20 35.66
C ILE A 725 -15.70 5.61 35.08
N ILE A 726 -14.81 6.43 35.61
CA ILE A 726 -14.64 7.82 35.20
C ILE A 726 -13.26 7.99 34.59
N ASP A 727 -13.19 8.44 33.34
CA ASP A 727 -11.94 8.88 32.73
C ASP A 727 -11.52 10.21 33.36
N ILE A 728 -10.34 10.24 33.98
CA ILE A 728 -9.75 11.43 34.62
C ILE A 728 -8.52 11.94 33.84
N SER A 729 -8.41 11.64 32.54
CA SER A 729 -7.35 12.11 31.62
C SER A 729 -7.12 13.63 31.59
N GLY A 730 -7.98 14.43 32.22
CA GLY A 730 -7.80 15.88 32.38
C GLY A 730 -8.05 16.69 31.12
N LYS A 731 -8.68 16.11 30.10
CA LYS A 731 -9.10 16.82 28.90
C LYS A 731 -10.54 17.33 29.09
N ALA A 732 -10.66 18.65 29.23
CA ALA A 732 -11.94 19.36 29.24
C ALA A 732 -12.50 19.51 27.82
#